data_AF-A0AAV6PQH5-F1
#
_entry.id   AF-A0AAV6PQH5-F1
#
_cell.length_a   1.000
_cell.length_b   1.000
_cell.length_c   1.000
_cell.angle_alpha   90.00
_cell.angle_beta   90.00
_cell.angle_gamma   90.00
#
_symmetry.space_group_name_H-M   'P 1'
#
loop_
_entity.id
_entity.type
_entity.pdbx_description
1 polymer ?
#
loop_
_entity_poly.entity_id
_entity_poly.type
_entity_poly.pdbx_seq_one_letter_code
_entity_poly.pdbx_strand_id
1 'polypeptide(L)'
;MTEVRQKGDYVEEDEDRAESPGPSCLSVKSNESMGHPLTFSHERGASETKGQNQRRGAESPGPSCLSVKSEESMGHPLTFSHEPGASETKGQHQRRGAESPGPSCLSVKSEESMGHPLTFSHEPGASETKHKFAVSVDEQTSQCPLCQDVLKDPVSTSCGHWFCRRCISSYWNQSGPPGQSCCPQCVKRPRTGRGPQCISVQNVGLQEVLDEHKISLRRRFEHVTEGTNGRGSRTLLNRIFTELYITEGQSEEVNTEHEVVQLETTSKKKMVQDTPIKCCDIFKALPDQQGSIRVVLTNGVAGVGKTFSVQKFTLDWAEGLENQDVNLLILLSFRELNLIRDQEHSLLTLLHVFHPTLQKVRAEKLAVCKPLFIFDGLDESRLLLDFSSRTLVSDVTHRSSVNVLLTNLIQGNLLPSALIWITSRPAAANQIPPTCVDRVTEVRGFTDDQKDEYFRKRSRDEELSSRIISHIKTSRSLHIMCQIPVFCWISATVLEHMLTTEQRGELPKTLTDLYSHFLLVQTKRKKNKYNKGRKRSPQELTEADSDVLLKLGRLAFEHLQKGDIMFYQEDLEQCGLDVLEALVYSGVCTEIFRRESVIFQKTVYCFVHLSVQEFLAAVYMFHCFTNKNTEVLQDFFRQENRNGDSNRFIRNFTLDDFLKEAMEKSLQSKNGHLDLFVRFLHGLCLESNQRLLGGLLGQTQNGTKIIKIVSKNLKEMNKTHFISPDRSINIFHCLTEMNDQSVQQEIQEFLKSEDRVQGQELSEIQCSALAYMLQISEEVLDEFVLHRYNTSSSQGKLRLIPAVRNCRKAVLRNFNLSRLNFSSVVSALKSNSPLRELDLRWNEHLRDSEVKLLCSGLESPHCRLETLNLSICSLSEVSCSSLASVLKSNPSHLRDLDLSENQDLQDSGVMLLCSGLESPHCRLETLKLWNCRLSEISCPSLASVLESNSSPLRELDLSGNEELRDSGVKVLCSGLESPQCRLKTLKLRGCRLSEISCSSLASVLKSNSSHLRNLDLSWNYGLQHSGVKLLCSGLESPHCRLEALMLSHCRLSEISCSSLASVLESESNSSPLRELDLSGNEDLQDSGVKLLCSGLESPHCRLETLKLRGCILSEISCSSVVSVLKSSSSHLRDLDLSFNDLHDSGVELLCSGLESPHCRLETLKLWGCRLSDISCSSLASALKSNSSPLRELDLRNNFCRQHPGVKPLSDLVKSPDYRLETLRSGWQM
;
A
#
# COMPACT_ATOMS: atom_id res chain seq x y z
N MET A 1 -27.66 -74.07 11.71
CA MET A 1 -27.73 -75.51 11.36
C MET A 1 -26.95 -75.69 10.06
N THR A 2 -26.29 -76.85 9.91
CA THR A 2 -25.89 -77.56 8.66
C THR A 2 -25.77 -76.75 7.35
N GLU A 3 -24.68 -76.80 6.57
CA GLU A 3 -23.49 -77.70 6.55
C GLU A 3 -22.36 -77.00 5.70
N VAL A 4 -21.05 -77.09 6.02
CA VAL A 4 -20.07 -78.17 5.65
C VAL A 4 -19.85 -78.26 4.12
N ARG A 5 -18.64 -78.24 3.53
CA ARG A 5 -17.22 -78.26 4.04
C ARG A 5 -16.26 -77.69 2.95
N GLN A 6 -15.07 -77.15 3.27
CA GLN A 6 -13.70 -77.74 3.14
C GLN A 6 -13.35 -78.38 1.76
N LYS A 7 -12.10 -78.35 1.23
CA LYS A 7 -10.77 -77.87 1.73
C LYS A 7 -9.73 -77.81 0.59
N GLY A 8 -8.73 -76.92 0.72
CA GLY A 8 -7.30 -77.16 0.40
C GLY A 8 -6.86 -77.47 -1.04
N ASP A 9 -5.57 -77.69 -1.32
CA ASP A 9 -4.34 -77.42 -0.54
C ASP A 9 -3.08 -77.71 -1.43
N TYR A 10 -2.05 -76.84 -1.43
CA TYR A 10 -0.65 -77.07 -1.93
C TYR A 10 -0.47 -77.29 -3.48
N VAL A 11 0.69 -77.17 -4.18
CA VAL A 11 2.07 -76.60 -3.96
C VAL A 11 2.88 -76.58 -5.31
N GLU A 12 3.91 -75.70 -5.44
CA GLU A 12 5.07 -75.73 -6.41
C GLU A 12 4.79 -75.72 -7.95
N GLU A 13 5.66 -75.27 -8.88
CA GLU A 13 6.88 -74.42 -8.87
C GLU A 13 7.14 -73.81 -10.30
N ASP A 14 8.31 -73.18 -10.51
CA ASP A 14 8.99 -72.82 -11.77
C ASP A 14 8.57 -71.60 -12.64
N GLU A 15 9.52 -71.17 -13.49
CA GLU A 15 9.66 -69.81 -14.03
C GLU A 15 9.22 -69.60 -15.51
N ASP A 16 8.78 -68.37 -15.81
CA ASP A 16 9.43 -67.42 -16.75
C ASP A 16 8.48 -66.67 -17.73
N ARG A 17 8.82 -65.38 -17.95
CA ARG A 17 8.61 -64.57 -19.16
C ARG A 17 7.24 -63.95 -19.53
N ALA A 18 7.26 -62.61 -19.46
CA ALA A 18 6.70 -61.61 -20.40
C ALA A 18 5.19 -61.24 -20.44
N GLU A 19 5.01 -59.90 -20.46
CA GLU A 19 4.00 -59.06 -21.14
C GLU A 19 2.49 -59.20 -20.86
N SER A 20 1.88 -58.02 -20.64
CA SER A 20 0.44 -57.78 -20.48
C SER A 20 -0.35 -57.96 -21.80
N PRO A 21 -1.63 -58.38 -21.74
CA PRO A 21 -2.68 -57.35 -21.69
C PRO A 21 -3.91 -57.70 -20.83
N GLY A 22 -4.63 -56.68 -20.36
CA GLY A 22 -5.98 -56.85 -19.79
C GLY A 22 -7.09 -56.68 -20.84
N PRO A 23 -8.30 -57.21 -20.59
CA PRO A 23 -9.50 -56.50 -21.03
C PRO A 23 -10.75 -56.63 -20.09
N SER A 24 -11.81 -55.91 -20.48
CA SER A 24 -13.25 -56.20 -20.22
C SER A 24 -13.85 -56.03 -18.80
N CYS A 25 -14.13 -54.77 -18.45
CA CYS A 25 -15.47 -54.14 -18.42
C CYS A 25 -16.74 -54.85 -17.85
N LEU A 26 -17.64 -53.98 -17.33
CA LEU A 26 -19.11 -54.09 -17.10
C LEU A 26 -19.61 -54.64 -15.74
N SER A 27 -20.77 -54.25 -15.20
CA SER A 27 -21.50 -52.95 -15.12
C SER A 27 -22.92 -53.17 -14.55
N VAL A 28 -23.33 -52.43 -13.50
CA VAL A 28 -24.76 -52.23 -13.14
C VAL A 28 -24.99 -50.76 -12.72
N LYS A 29 -26.16 -50.20 -13.06
CA LYS A 29 -26.57 -48.80 -12.82
C LYS A 29 -27.84 -48.73 -11.95
N SER A 30 -28.06 -47.61 -11.24
CA SER A 30 -29.38 -47.01 -10.97
C SER A 30 -29.23 -45.65 -10.23
N ASN A 31 -30.14 -44.68 -10.28
CA ASN A 31 -30.71 -43.95 -11.44
C ASN A 31 -31.45 -42.66 -10.93
N GLU A 32 -31.78 -41.74 -11.85
CA GLU A 32 -32.76 -40.62 -11.68
C GLU A 32 -32.40 -39.50 -10.67
N SER A 33 -32.86 -38.25 -10.78
CA SER A 33 -33.83 -37.53 -11.66
C SER A 33 -33.39 -36.04 -11.70
N MET A 34 -33.66 -35.14 -12.66
CA MET A 34 -34.05 -35.06 -14.10
C MET A 34 -34.71 -33.67 -14.28
N GLY A 35 -34.52 -32.97 -15.42
CA GLY A 35 -34.98 -31.58 -15.58
C GLY A 35 -34.88 -31.04 -17.02
N HIS A 36 -35.85 -31.42 -17.86
CA HIS A 36 -35.86 -31.40 -19.34
C HIS A 36 -35.62 -30.08 -20.14
N PRO A 37 -35.41 -30.18 -21.48
CA PRO A 37 -35.01 -29.09 -22.39
C PRO A 37 -36.09 -28.72 -23.43
N LEU A 38 -35.70 -28.06 -24.53
CA LEU A 38 -36.43 -28.07 -25.82
C LEU A 38 -35.51 -28.39 -27.03
N THR A 39 -36.06 -29.13 -27.99
CA THR A 39 -35.43 -29.59 -29.26
C THR A 39 -35.96 -28.78 -30.47
N PHE A 40 -35.33 -28.75 -31.66
CA PHE A 40 -35.43 -29.75 -32.77
C PHE A 40 -34.74 -29.17 -34.05
N SER A 41 -34.51 -29.83 -35.21
CA SER A 41 -34.72 -31.21 -35.71
C SER A 41 -34.10 -31.43 -37.13
N HIS A 42 -33.67 -32.67 -37.44
CA HIS A 42 -33.76 -33.38 -38.76
C HIS A 42 -32.98 -32.83 -40.01
N GLU A 43 -32.60 -33.60 -41.06
CA GLU A 43 -32.83 -35.02 -41.43
C GLU A 43 -31.80 -35.62 -42.46
N ARG A 44 -31.67 -36.97 -42.53
CA ARG A 44 -31.26 -37.93 -43.64
C ARG A 44 -30.04 -37.61 -44.58
N GLY A 45 -29.30 -38.59 -45.15
CA GLY A 45 -29.18 -40.05 -44.91
C GLY A 45 -28.87 -40.95 -46.15
N ALA A 46 -27.71 -41.65 -46.17
CA ALA A 46 -27.31 -42.82 -47.00
C ALA A 46 -27.22 -42.67 -48.56
N SER A 47 -26.45 -43.42 -49.37
CA SER A 47 -25.56 -44.63 -49.25
C SER A 47 -24.34 -44.50 -50.23
N GLU A 48 -23.55 -45.47 -50.77
CA GLU A 48 -23.56 -46.96 -50.87
C GLU A 48 -22.13 -47.61 -51.02
N THR A 49 -21.83 -48.51 -51.99
CA THR A 49 -20.68 -49.48 -51.96
C THR A 49 -19.62 -49.45 -53.09
N LYS A 50 -18.37 -49.89 -52.79
CA LYS A 50 -17.68 -51.11 -53.36
C LYS A 50 -16.15 -51.26 -53.12
N GLY A 51 -15.69 -52.48 -52.79
CA GLY A 51 -14.63 -53.17 -53.57
C GLY A 51 -13.11 -53.15 -53.20
N GLN A 52 -12.69 -53.91 -52.17
CA GLN A 52 -11.42 -54.67 -51.99
C GLN A 52 -10.07 -54.35 -52.74
N ASN A 53 -8.97 -54.24 -51.95
CA ASN A 53 -7.57 -54.76 -52.13
C ASN A 53 -6.74 -54.40 -53.42
N GLN A 54 -5.39 -54.26 -53.42
CA GLN A 54 -4.34 -54.82 -52.54
C GLN A 54 -2.97 -54.07 -52.58
N ARG A 55 -2.32 -53.87 -51.42
CA ARG A 55 -0.86 -53.74 -51.11
C ARG A 55 0.17 -53.10 -52.11
N ARG A 56 0.72 -51.92 -51.75
CA ARG A 56 2.13 -51.66 -51.28
C ARG A 56 2.51 -50.17 -51.42
N GLY A 57 3.43 -49.70 -50.56
CA GLY A 57 3.91 -48.30 -50.51
C GLY A 57 3.43 -47.62 -49.21
N ALA A 58 4.31 -46.89 -48.52
CA ALA A 58 4.07 -46.45 -47.15
C ALA A 58 3.77 -44.95 -47.02
N GLU A 59 2.77 -44.68 -46.18
CA GLU A 59 2.55 -43.48 -45.35
C GLU A 59 2.28 -42.12 -46.04
N SER A 60 1.47 -41.31 -45.34
CA SER A 60 0.56 -40.33 -45.93
C SER A 60 0.83 -38.88 -45.51
N PRO A 61 0.54 -37.89 -46.37
CA PRO A 61 0.51 -36.48 -45.99
C PRO A 61 -0.79 -36.10 -45.25
N GLY A 62 -0.90 -34.86 -44.78
CA GLY A 62 -2.20 -34.18 -44.55
C GLY A 62 -2.85 -33.73 -45.88
N PRO A 63 -3.71 -32.69 -45.91
CA PRO A 63 -4.12 -31.75 -44.85
C PRO A 63 -5.67 -31.49 -44.89
N SER A 64 -6.13 -30.25 -44.58
CA SER A 64 -7.39 -29.63 -45.10
C SER A 64 -8.75 -30.17 -44.55
N CYS A 65 -9.94 -29.54 -44.68
CA CYS A 65 -10.46 -28.17 -44.88
C CYS A 65 -12.02 -28.22 -44.68
N LEU A 66 -12.85 -27.16 -44.56
CA LEU A 66 -12.67 -25.70 -44.53
C LEU A 66 -13.84 -25.01 -43.75
N SER A 67 -13.72 -23.70 -43.59
CA SER A 67 -14.67 -22.67 -43.12
C SER A 67 -15.89 -22.42 -44.03
N VAL A 68 -16.97 -21.83 -43.49
CA VAL A 68 -17.93 -20.97 -44.21
C VAL A 68 -18.26 -19.71 -43.38
N LYS A 69 -18.40 -18.54 -44.03
CA LYS A 69 -18.89 -17.25 -43.48
C LYS A 69 -20.16 -16.83 -44.22
N SER A 70 -20.97 -15.93 -43.65
CA SER A 70 -21.81 -14.98 -44.42
C SER A 70 -22.39 -13.87 -43.51
N GLU A 71 -22.64 -12.62 -43.92
CA GLU A 71 -22.05 -11.68 -44.91
C GLU A 71 -22.48 -10.22 -44.55
N GLU A 72 -22.05 -9.22 -45.35
CA GLU A 72 -22.45 -7.78 -45.32
C GLU A 72 -21.97 -6.90 -44.12
N SER A 73 -21.78 -5.57 -44.23
CA SER A 73 -21.44 -4.62 -45.32
C SER A 73 -21.31 -3.19 -44.72
N MET A 74 -20.49 -2.19 -45.11
CA MET A 74 -19.22 -2.06 -45.86
C MET A 74 -18.63 -0.64 -45.56
N GLY A 75 -17.32 -0.38 -45.75
CA GLY A 75 -16.75 1.00 -45.64
C GLY A 75 -15.21 1.09 -45.71
N HIS A 76 -14.67 1.85 -46.67
CA HIS A 76 -13.24 1.85 -47.03
C HIS A 76 -12.39 2.97 -46.40
N PRO A 77 -11.07 2.74 -46.20
CA PRO A 77 -10.01 3.73 -46.40
C PRO A 77 -9.41 3.65 -47.83
N LEU A 78 -8.80 4.74 -48.30
CA LEU A 78 -8.23 4.88 -49.66
C LEU A 78 -6.78 4.37 -49.77
N THR A 79 -6.42 3.88 -50.96
CA THR A 79 -5.04 3.57 -51.37
C THR A 79 -4.49 4.60 -52.36
N PHE A 80 -3.16 4.73 -52.41
CA PHE A 80 -2.42 5.25 -53.57
C PHE A 80 -1.51 4.15 -54.12
N SER A 81 -1.12 4.26 -55.40
CA SER A 81 -0.98 3.10 -56.28
C SER A 81 0.38 2.88 -56.95
N HIS A 82 0.79 1.61 -56.98
CA HIS A 82 1.50 0.90 -58.06
C HIS A 82 2.89 1.38 -58.58
N GLU A 83 3.90 0.57 -58.22
CA GLU A 83 4.67 -0.28 -59.15
C GLU A 83 5.86 0.31 -59.97
N PRO A 84 6.63 -0.44 -60.79
CA PRO A 84 8.02 -0.74 -60.40
C PRO A 84 9.10 -0.42 -61.46
N GLY A 85 10.37 -0.63 -61.08
CA GLY A 85 11.51 -0.61 -62.03
C GLY A 85 12.72 -1.37 -61.49
N ALA A 86 13.45 -2.06 -62.37
CA ALA A 86 14.68 -2.81 -62.07
C ALA A 86 15.81 -2.42 -63.04
N SER A 87 16.97 -3.09 -62.94
CA SER A 87 18.24 -2.84 -63.66
C SER A 87 19.06 -1.64 -63.10
N GLU A 88 20.41 -1.63 -63.12
CA GLU A 88 21.36 -2.69 -63.50
C GLU A 88 22.78 -2.53 -62.88
N THR A 89 23.64 -3.52 -63.15
CA THR A 89 25.13 -3.49 -63.15
C THR A 89 25.97 -3.45 -61.86
N LYS A 90 26.56 -4.62 -61.58
CA LYS A 90 28.03 -4.91 -61.45
C LYS A 90 28.87 -4.15 -60.40
N GLY A 91 29.45 -4.92 -59.47
CA GLY A 91 30.58 -4.51 -58.60
C GLY A 91 31.17 -5.67 -57.81
N GLN A 92 31.88 -6.59 -58.48
CA GLN A 92 32.48 -7.76 -57.80
C GLN A 92 33.75 -7.39 -57.01
N HIS A 93 33.95 -8.00 -55.83
CA HIS A 93 34.95 -9.05 -55.55
C HIS A 93 34.95 -9.33 -54.02
N GLN A 94 34.65 -10.56 -53.56
CA GLN A 94 35.60 -11.68 -53.32
C GLN A 94 36.61 -11.39 -52.18
N ARG A 95 36.91 -12.26 -51.21
CA ARG A 95 36.81 -13.75 -51.04
C ARG A 95 37.08 -14.07 -49.54
N ARG A 96 36.84 -15.25 -48.93
CA ARG A 96 36.12 -16.50 -49.29
C ARG A 96 35.93 -17.36 -48.01
N GLY A 97 34.71 -17.85 -47.74
CA GLY A 97 34.38 -19.14 -47.08
C GLY A 97 35.03 -19.56 -45.74
N ALA A 98 34.65 -20.70 -45.15
CA ALA A 98 33.40 -21.48 -45.28
C ALA A 98 33.40 -22.59 -44.20
N GLU A 99 32.20 -22.92 -43.65
CA GLU A 99 31.81 -24.24 -43.08
C GLU A 99 32.66 -24.83 -41.92
N SER A 100 32.18 -25.65 -40.97
CA SER A 100 30.87 -26.08 -40.42
C SER A 100 31.19 -27.05 -39.24
N PRO A 101 30.26 -27.75 -38.55
CA PRO A 101 28.80 -27.61 -38.40
C PRO A 101 28.36 -27.40 -36.92
N GLY A 102 27.05 -27.49 -36.63
CA GLY A 102 26.51 -27.59 -35.25
C GLY A 102 26.57 -29.03 -34.68
N PRO A 103 25.93 -29.35 -33.51
CA PRO A 103 24.57 -28.90 -33.16
C PRO A 103 24.26 -28.61 -31.65
N SER A 104 22.98 -28.28 -31.38
CA SER A 104 22.18 -28.56 -30.17
C SER A 104 22.61 -28.12 -28.75
N CYS A 105 21.93 -27.09 -28.26
CA CYS A 105 21.15 -27.04 -27.00
C CYS A 105 21.77 -27.46 -25.64
N LEU A 106 22.13 -26.44 -24.84
CA LEU A 106 21.83 -26.25 -23.40
C LEU A 106 22.00 -27.41 -22.39
N SER A 107 22.91 -27.24 -21.41
CA SER A 107 22.59 -27.27 -19.95
C SER A 107 23.81 -27.03 -19.03
N VAL A 108 23.53 -26.78 -17.74
CA VAL A 108 24.36 -26.90 -16.51
C VAL A 108 25.49 -25.87 -16.21
N LYS A 109 25.38 -25.30 -14.99
CA LYS A 109 26.36 -25.18 -13.86
C LYS A 109 27.62 -26.11 -13.94
N SER A 110 28.67 -26.06 -13.09
CA SER A 110 29.23 -25.20 -12.02
C SER A 110 30.57 -25.88 -11.60
N GLU A 111 31.23 -25.43 -10.51
CA GLU A 111 32.26 -26.17 -9.74
C GLU A 111 33.59 -26.49 -10.48
N GLU A 112 34.70 -26.88 -9.85
CA GLU A 112 35.38 -26.49 -8.59
C GLU A 112 36.85 -26.96 -8.71
N SER A 113 37.77 -26.46 -7.87
CA SER A 113 38.76 -27.29 -7.12
C SER A 113 39.89 -26.46 -6.48
N MET A 114 39.74 -26.22 -5.18
CA MET A 114 40.73 -26.32 -4.10
C MET A 114 42.24 -26.05 -4.37
N GLY A 115 42.79 -25.08 -3.63
CA GLY A 115 44.23 -24.81 -3.53
C GLY A 115 44.62 -23.96 -2.30
N HIS A 116 44.64 -24.56 -1.12
CA HIS A 116 44.96 -23.93 0.18
C HIS A 116 45.71 -24.92 1.11
N PRO A 117 46.36 -24.49 2.22
CA PRO A 117 46.54 -23.13 2.73
C PRO A 117 48.03 -22.77 3.01
N LEU A 118 48.28 -21.55 3.51
CA LEU A 118 49.10 -21.33 4.72
C LEU A 118 48.86 -19.91 5.29
N THR A 119 49.11 -19.72 6.58
CA THR A 119 48.70 -18.54 7.37
C THR A 119 49.89 -17.81 8.00
N PHE A 120 49.86 -16.47 8.03
CA PHE A 120 49.67 -15.66 9.26
C PHE A 120 49.89 -14.15 9.02
N SER A 121 49.46 -13.34 9.98
CA SER A 121 49.46 -11.87 10.01
C SER A 121 50.79 -11.26 10.45
N HIS A 122 51.12 -10.04 9.95
CA HIS A 122 51.32 -8.84 10.79
C HIS A 122 51.53 -7.56 9.94
N GLU A 123 51.15 -6.41 10.49
CA GLU A 123 51.62 -5.07 10.07
C GLU A 123 53.10 -4.84 10.51
N PRO A 124 53.78 -3.70 10.21
CA PRO A 124 53.40 -2.54 9.40
C PRO A 124 54.47 -2.09 8.36
N GLY A 125 54.20 -0.99 7.64
CA GLY A 125 55.25 0.02 7.37
C GLY A 125 55.61 0.37 5.92
N ALA A 126 55.31 1.61 5.56
CA ALA A 126 56.13 2.57 4.79
C ALA A 126 56.77 2.22 3.42
N SER A 127 56.34 2.99 2.42
CA SER A 127 57.13 3.61 1.33
C SER A 127 57.83 2.77 0.24
N GLU A 128 57.34 2.95 -0.99
CA GLU A 128 58.05 3.27 -2.25
C GLU A 128 59.35 2.49 -2.67
N THR A 129 59.56 2.13 -3.94
CA THR A 129 59.42 2.98 -5.13
C THR A 129 59.37 2.19 -6.47
N LYS A 130 58.52 2.66 -7.40
CA LYS A 130 58.70 2.81 -8.88
C LYS A 130 59.37 1.72 -9.73
N HIS A 131 58.73 1.41 -10.87
CA HIS A 131 59.21 1.86 -12.20
C HIS A 131 58.03 1.95 -13.21
N LYS A 132 58.16 2.78 -14.28
CA LYS A 132 57.07 3.16 -15.22
C LYS A 132 57.41 2.85 -16.70
N PHE A 133 56.38 2.71 -17.53
CA PHE A 133 56.31 3.22 -18.92
C PHE A 133 54.92 3.86 -19.10
N ALA A 134 54.82 5.19 -19.26
CA ALA A 134 54.70 5.95 -20.53
C ALA A 134 53.30 5.80 -21.19
N VAL A 135 52.58 6.85 -21.59
CA VAL A 135 53.00 8.10 -22.28
C VAL A 135 52.49 9.40 -21.60
N SER A 136 53.08 10.53 -21.98
CA SER A 136 53.04 11.89 -21.42
C SER A 136 51.71 12.54 -21.00
N VAL A 137 51.67 13.00 -19.75
CA VAL A 137 51.10 14.29 -19.29
C VAL A 137 52.11 14.89 -18.28
N ASP A 138 52.25 16.22 -18.19
CA ASP A 138 53.28 16.88 -17.36
C ASP A 138 53.05 16.71 -15.84
N GLU A 139 53.72 15.73 -15.23
CA GLU A 139 53.88 15.63 -13.77
C GLU A 139 54.88 16.68 -13.26
N GLN A 140 54.41 17.89 -12.94
CA GLN A 140 55.21 18.86 -12.18
C GLN A 140 55.47 18.37 -10.74
N THR A 141 56.53 17.59 -10.56
CA THR A 141 56.99 17.13 -9.24
C THR A 141 57.28 18.33 -8.35
N SER A 142 56.46 18.52 -7.31
CA SER A 142 56.55 19.67 -6.42
C SER A 142 57.76 19.52 -5.49
N GLN A 143 58.87 20.16 -5.86
CA GLN A 143 60.07 20.32 -5.03
C GLN A 143 59.85 21.43 -3.99
N CYS A 144 60.50 21.32 -2.83
CA CYS A 144 60.46 22.37 -1.82
C CYS A 144 61.38 23.54 -2.20
N PRO A 145 60.88 24.79 -2.35
CA PRO A 145 61.73 25.92 -2.76
C PRO A 145 62.89 26.25 -1.80
N LEU A 146 62.78 25.83 -0.53
CA LEU A 146 63.77 26.12 0.52
C LEU A 146 64.91 25.09 0.62
N CYS A 147 64.77 23.89 0.06
CA CYS A 147 65.82 22.86 0.08
C CYS A 147 66.03 22.14 -1.25
N GLN A 148 65.23 22.45 -2.28
CA GLN A 148 65.28 21.93 -3.66
C GLN A 148 65.12 20.39 -3.79
N ASP A 149 64.83 19.72 -2.67
CA ASP A 149 64.51 18.31 -2.54
C ASP A 149 62.99 18.07 -2.62
N VAL A 150 62.57 16.82 -2.76
CA VAL A 150 61.15 16.41 -2.78
C VAL A 150 60.49 16.76 -1.44
N LEU A 151 59.22 17.19 -1.49
CA LEU A 151 58.45 17.64 -0.32
C LEU A 151 58.28 16.55 0.76
N LYS A 152 59.19 16.54 1.74
CA LYS A 152 59.15 15.70 2.93
C LYS A 152 58.37 16.40 4.04
N ASP A 153 57.24 15.80 4.45
CA ASP A 153 56.25 16.38 5.38
C ASP A 153 55.70 17.72 4.84
N PRO A 154 54.85 17.69 3.79
CA PRO A 154 54.42 18.88 3.05
C PRO A 154 53.45 19.76 3.85
N VAL A 155 53.88 20.98 4.18
CA VAL A 155 53.04 22.03 4.76
C VAL A 155 52.69 23.06 3.69
N SER A 156 51.39 23.25 3.45
CA SER A 156 50.89 24.37 2.67
C SER A 156 50.88 25.65 3.50
N THR A 157 51.35 26.73 2.89
CA THR A 157 51.08 28.08 3.38
C THR A 157 49.68 28.52 2.98
N SER A 158 49.09 29.46 3.70
CA SER A 158 47.75 30.05 3.45
C SER A 158 47.58 30.75 2.09
N CYS A 159 48.60 30.71 1.23
CA CYS A 159 48.61 31.25 -0.13
C CYS A 159 48.87 30.16 -1.20
N GLY A 160 48.73 28.88 -0.83
CA GLY A 160 48.79 27.72 -1.74
C GLY A 160 50.19 27.15 -2.04
N HIS A 161 51.25 27.76 -1.52
CA HIS A 161 52.63 27.30 -1.76
C HIS A 161 53.07 26.28 -0.70
N TRP A 162 53.76 25.21 -1.12
CA TRP A 162 54.10 24.05 -0.30
C TRP A 162 55.59 23.99 0.05
N PHE A 163 55.90 23.57 1.28
CA PHE A 163 57.27 23.45 1.79
C PHE A 163 57.41 22.24 2.72
N CYS A 164 58.61 21.67 2.83
CA CYS A 164 58.91 20.67 3.87
C CYS A 164 58.74 21.30 5.26
N ARG A 165 58.08 20.61 6.19
CA ARG A 165 57.72 21.14 7.53
C ARG A 165 58.91 21.70 8.30
N ARG A 166 60.05 21.00 8.26
CA ARG A 166 61.32 21.46 8.87
C ARG A 166 61.87 22.73 8.22
N CYS A 167 61.76 22.88 6.90
CA CYS A 167 62.28 24.04 6.18
C CYS A 167 61.47 25.30 6.48
N ILE A 168 60.14 25.22 6.40
CA ILE A 168 59.27 26.38 6.70
C ILE A 168 59.33 26.77 8.18
N SER A 169 59.41 25.81 9.10
CA SER A 169 59.58 26.09 10.53
C SER A 169 60.94 26.71 10.84
N SER A 170 62.02 26.26 10.19
CA SER A 170 63.35 26.87 10.32
C SER A 170 63.37 28.32 9.83
N TYR A 171 62.76 28.58 8.66
CA TYR A 171 62.63 29.92 8.11
C TYR A 171 61.83 30.85 9.05
N TRP A 172 60.68 30.39 9.57
CA TRP A 172 59.87 31.15 10.52
C TRP A 172 60.58 31.43 11.85
N ASN A 173 61.33 30.45 12.38
CA ASN A 173 62.10 30.62 13.62
C ASN A 173 63.29 31.59 13.47
N GLN A 174 63.77 31.84 12.25
CA GLN A 174 64.83 32.83 11.96
C GLN A 174 64.27 34.25 11.69
N SER A 175 62.96 34.39 11.45
CA SER A 175 62.35 35.63 10.95
C SER A 175 61.50 36.40 11.98
N GLY A 176 62.02 36.59 13.19
CA GLY A 176 61.44 37.49 14.20
C GLY A 176 60.31 36.90 15.07
N PRO A 177 59.64 37.74 15.89
CA PRO A 177 58.66 37.27 16.87
C PRO A 177 57.40 36.66 16.23
N PRO A 178 56.76 35.67 16.90
CA PRO A 178 55.71 34.84 16.31
C PRO A 178 54.45 35.66 15.97
N GLY A 179 54.16 35.79 14.67
CA GLY A 179 52.93 36.45 14.18
C GLY A 179 53.04 37.17 12.83
N GLN A 180 54.25 37.42 12.30
CA GLN A 180 54.43 38.18 11.04
C GLN A 180 55.23 37.47 9.94
N SER A 181 55.43 36.15 10.04
CA SER A 181 56.25 35.39 9.10
C SER A 181 55.56 35.12 7.76
N CYS A 182 56.02 35.77 6.69
CA CYS A 182 55.47 35.62 5.33
C CYS A 182 55.82 34.27 4.67
N CYS A 183 55.11 33.94 3.58
CA CYS A 183 55.47 32.81 2.71
C CYS A 183 56.79 33.08 1.95
N PRO A 184 57.80 32.18 2.00
CA PRO A 184 59.10 32.38 1.33
C PRO A 184 59.01 32.60 -0.19
N GLN A 185 58.04 31.96 -0.86
CA GLN A 185 57.98 31.91 -2.33
C GLN A 185 57.20 33.08 -2.97
N CYS A 186 56.33 33.76 -2.21
CA CYS A 186 55.55 34.90 -2.74
C CYS A 186 55.33 36.06 -1.75
N VAL A 187 55.94 36.01 -0.56
CA VAL A 187 55.95 37.06 0.48
C VAL A 187 54.55 37.44 1.03
N LYS A 188 53.50 36.70 0.70
CA LYS A 188 52.13 36.91 1.21
C LYS A 188 52.00 36.45 2.67
N ARG A 189 51.20 37.19 3.45
CA ARG A 189 50.86 36.93 4.86
C ARG A 189 49.63 36.02 5.01
N PRO A 190 49.49 35.29 6.14
CA PRO A 190 48.23 34.60 6.48
C PRO A 190 47.07 35.56 6.76
N ARG A 191 45.85 35.11 6.46
CA ARG A 191 44.59 35.77 6.85
C ARG A 191 43.86 34.91 7.89
N THR A 192 43.90 35.33 9.15
CA THR A 192 42.89 34.96 10.16
C THR A 192 41.68 35.89 10.06
N GLY A 193 40.54 35.49 10.65
CA GLY A 193 39.22 35.96 10.21
C GLY A 193 38.69 37.28 10.81
N ARG A 194 37.62 37.76 10.14
CA ARG A 194 36.70 38.86 10.53
C ARG A 194 37.33 40.25 10.82
N GLY A 195 37.48 41.03 9.75
CA GLY A 195 37.62 42.49 9.73
C GLY A 195 37.15 43.02 8.36
N PRO A 196 36.63 44.26 8.24
CA PRO A 196 35.92 44.69 7.04
C PRO A 196 36.82 44.94 5.83
N GLN A 197 36.28 44.59 4.65
CA GLN A 197 36.63 45.02 3.30
C GLN A 197 38.12 45.23 2.93
N CYS A 198 38.61 44.36 2.06
CA CYS A 198 39.60 44.76 1.05
C CYS A 198 39.10 44.25 -0.30
N ILE A 199 38.11 44.96 -0.87
CA ILE A 199 37.50 44.64 -2.16
C ILE A 199 38.55 44.90 -3.26
N SER A 200 38.76 43.94 -4.16
CA SER A 200 39.51 44.19 -5.39
C SER A 200 38.69 45.12 -6.28
N VAL A 201 39.31 46.20 -6.77
CA VAL A 201 38.63 47.36 -7.40
C VAL A 201 37.84 47.01 -8.68
N GLN A 202 37.92 45.77 -9.17
CA GLN A 202 37.14 45.24 -10.30
C GLN A 202 35.78 44.63 -9.92
N ASN A 203 35.51 44.35 -8.64
CA ASN A 203 34.28 43.67 -8.19
C ASN A 203 33.16 44.59 -7.67
N VAL A 204 33.45 45.87 -7.39
CA VAL A 204 32.46 46.83 -6.82
C VAL A 204 31.19 46.90 -7.68
N GLY A 205 31.35 47.22 -8.96
CA GLY A 205 30.25 47.28 -9.95
C GLY A 205 29.71 45.93 -10.43
N LEU A 206 30.00 44.82 -9.73
CA LEU A 206 29.19 43.60 -9.82
C LEU A 206 28.29 43.46 -8.58
N GLN A 207 28.82 43.74 -7.39
CA GLN A 207 28.04 43.72 -6.16
C GLN A 207 26.88 44.73 -6.21
N GLU A 208 27.14 45.96 -6.68
CA GLU A 208 26.11 46.99 -6.87
C GLU A 208 24.95 46.52 -7.76
N VAL A 209 25.25 45.71 -8.80
CA VAL A 209 24.26 45.17 -9.75
C VAL A 209 23.47 44.02 -9.14
N LEU A 210 24.12 43.17 -8.35
CA LEU A 210 23.46 42.10 -7.60
C LEU A 210 22.57 42.68 -6.48
N ASP A 211 22.98 43.78 -5.85
CA ASP A 211 22.22 44.46 -4.81
C ASP A 211 21.01 45.22 -5.42
N GLU A 212 21.18 45.93 -6.55
CA GLU A 212 20.08 46.47 -7.36
C GLU A 212 19.07 45.36 -7.75
N HIS A 213 19.57 44.19 -8.16
CA HIS A 213 18.75 43.05 -8.54
C HIS A 213 18.00 42.43 -7.36
N LYS A 214 18.65 42.26 -6.19
CA LYS A 214 17.99 41.83 -4.95
C LYS A 214 16.90 42.81 -4.51
N ILE A 215 17.16 44.12 -4.57
CA ILE A 215 16.15 45.15 -4.27
C ILE A 215 14.96 45.05 -5.25
N SER A 216 15.21 44.77 -6.52
CA SER A 216 14.16 44.55 -7.53
C SER A 216 13.30 43.32 -7.21
N LEU A 217 13.91 42.17 -6.96
CA LEU A 217 13.19 40.93 -6.62
C LEU A 217 12.43 41.06 -5.30
N ARG A 218 13.02 41.69 -4.27
CA ARG A 218 12.34 41.97 -3.00
C ARG A 218 11.06 42.80 -3.22
N ARG A 219 11.15 43.92 -3.95
CA ARG A 219 9.97 44.76 -4.29
C ARG A 219 8.89 44.02 -5.09
N ARG A 220 9.27 42.98 -5.83
CA ARG A 220 8.37 42.10 -6.61
C ARG A 220 7.64 41.07 -5.74
N PHE A 221 8.28 40.51 -4.70
CA PHE A 221 7.75 39.35 -3.95
C PHE A 221 7.44 39.57 -2.46
N GLU A 222 7.82 40.71 -1.86
CA GLU A 222 7.48 41.09 -0.48
C GLU A 222 5.95 41.13 -0.21
N HIS A 223 5.14 41.19 -1.28
CA HIS A 223 3.77 41.69 -1.28
C HIS A 223 2.84 40.90 -2.20
N VAL A 224 1.81 40.24 -1.65
CA VAL A 224 0.79 39.45 -2.36
C VAL A 224 -0.53 40.23 -2.51
N THR A 225 -1.25 40.00 -3.61
CA THR A 225 -2.55 40.60 -3.92
C THR A 225 -3.71 39.63 -3.67
N GLU A 226 -4.27 39.60 -2.45
CA GLU A 226 -5.40 38.73 -2.08
C GLU A 226 -6.79 39.19 -2.62
N GLY A 227 -6.82 39.98 -3.70
CA GLY A 227 -8.05 40.55 -4.27
C GLY A 227 -8.82 41.54 -3.37
N THR A 228 -8.32 41.85 -2.17
CA THR A 228 -9.04 42.64 -1.15
C THR A 228 -8.45 44.04 -0.94
N ASN A 229 -9.38 45.01 -0.78
CA ASN A 229 -9.13 46.43 -0.52
C ASN A 229 -8.37 47.23 -1.61
N GLY A 230 -8.30 48.55 -1.40
CA GLY A 230 -7.99 49.54 -2.44
C GLY A 230 -6.52 49.60 -2.87
N ARG A 231 -6.28 50.40 -3.92
CA ARG A 231 -4.99 50.71 -4.59
C ARG A 231 -3.81 50.91 -3.62
N GLY A 232 -3.18 49.81 -3.18
CA GLY A 232 -2.05 49.81 -2.23
C GLY A 232 -2.14 48.80 -1.08
N SER A 233 -3.30 48.18 -0.83
CA SER A 233 -3.50 47.16 0.22
C SER A 233 -2.89 45.80 -0.16
N ARG A 234 -1.56 45.76 -0.32
CA ARG A 234 -0.80 44.52 -0.51
C ARG A 234 -0.60 43.83 0.85
N THR A 235 -0.85 42.52 0.94
CA THR A 235 -0.52 41.74 2.15
C THR A 235 0.96 41.34 2.09
N LEU A 236 1.71 41.50 3.19
CA LEU A 236 3.09 41.02 3.27
C LEU A 236 3.11 39.49 3.19
N LEU A 237 3.90 38.92 2.26
CA LEU A 237 3.99 37.46 2.07
C LEU A 237 4.33 36.74 3.39
N ASN A 238 5.33 37.26 4.11
CA ASN A 238 5.81 36.72 5.37
C ASN A 238 4.76 36.70 6.51
N ARG A 239 3.63 37.42 6.39
CA ARG A 239 2.53 37.37 7.37
C ARG A 239 1.58 36.19 7.15
N ILE A 240 1.39 35.77 5.90
CA ILE A 240 0.40 34.76 5.50
C ILE A 240 1.02 33.44 5.06
N PHE A 241 2.33 33.43 4.79
CA PHE A 241 3.05 32.22 4.41
C PHE A 241 3.08 31.23 5.58
N THR A 242 2.63 30.01 5.30
CA THR A 242 2.78 28.81 6.14
C THR A 242 3.66 27.85 5.35
N GLU A 243 4.63 27.21 6.01
CA GLU A 243 5.55 26.27 5.35
C GLU A 243 4.76 25.09 4.75
N LEU A 244 5.17 24.60 3.57
CA LEU A 244 4.52 23.47 2.91
C LEU A 244 5.25 22.17 3.25
N TYR A 245 4.51 21.07 3.33
CA TYR A 245 5.12 19.74 3.37
C TYR A 245 5.62 19.37 1.96
N ILE A 246 6.95 19.32 1.80
CA ILE A 246 7.65 18.98 0.57
C ILE A 246 8.50 17.73 0.84
N THR A 247 8.53 16.82 -0.12
CA THR A 247 9.09 15.47 0.06
C THR A 247 9.96 15.04 -1.11
N GLU A 248 10.94 14.15 -0.88
CA GLU A 248 11.74 13.57 -1.98
C GLU A 248 10.97 12.44 -2.69
N GLY A 249 11.10 12.37 -4.02
CA GLY A 249 10.46 11.36 -4.87
C GLY A 249 9.19 11.82 -5.59
N GLN A 250 8.50 10.86 -6.20
CA GLN A 250 7.21 11.02 -6.87
C GLN A 250 6.36 9.77 -6.62
N SER A 251 5.11 9.94 -6.20
CA SER A 251 4.25 8.80 -5.87
C SER A 251 3.63 8.11 -7.11
N GLU A 252 3.51 6.78 -7.08
CA GLU A 252 3.20 5.90 -8.24
C GLU A 252 1.86 6.16 -8.97
N GLU A 253 0.99 7.08 -8.50
CA GLU A 253 -0.41 7.21 -8.94
C GLU A 253 -0.82 8.59 -9.49
N VAL A 254 0.06 9.60 -9.52
CA VAL A 254 -0.34 11.01 -9.80
C VAL A 254 -0.63 11.34 -11.28
N ASN A 255 -0.92 10.34 -12.12
CA ASN A 255 -1.21 10.46 -13.56
C ASN A 255 -2.67 10.85 -13.89
N THR A 256 -3.34 11.58 -12.98
CA THR A 256 -4.69 12.15 -13.20
C THR A 256 -4.65 13.66 -13.02
N GLU A 257 -5.67 14.37 -13.52
CA GLU A 257 -5.64 15.83 -13.59
C GLU A 257 -6.56 16.53 -12.56
N HIS A 258 -7.45 15.80 -11.88
CA HIS A 258 -8.43 16.39 -10.96
C HIS A 258 -8.03 16.31 -9.48
N GLU A 259 -7.80 17.50 -8.93
CA GLU A 259 -7.13 17.73 -7.65
C GLU A 259 -8.02 17.40 -6.44
N VAL A 260 -9.34 17.62 -6.53
CA VAL A 260 -10.30 17.25 -5.47
C VAL A 260 -10.41 15.73 -5.35
N VAL A 261 -10.52 15.03 -6.48
CA VAL A 261 -10.55 13.55 -6.52
C VAL A 261 -9.21 12.97 -6.09
N GLN A 262 -8.10 13.65 -6.41
CA GLN A 262 -6.78 13.33 -5.87
C GLN A 262 -6.67 13.58 -4.37
N LEU A 263 -7.25 14.64 -3.80
CA LEU A 263 -7.29 14.85 -2.34
C LEU A 263 -8.08 13.75 -1.63
N GLU A 264 -9.27 13.43 -2.14
CA GLU A 264 -10.12 12.31 -1.69
C GLU A 264 -9.45 10.93 -1.95
N THR A 265 -8.28 10.89 -2.59
CA THR A 265 -7.50 9.66 -2.88
C THR A 265 -6.09 9.65 -2.26
N THR A 266 -5.51 10.81 -1.95
CA THR A 266 -4.20 11.00 -1.31
C THR A 266 -4.35 11.03 0.22
N SER A 267 -5.52 11.47 0.71
CA SER A 267 -5.94 11.22 2.11
C SER A 267 -6.03 9.73 2.45
N LYS A 268 -6.36 8.86 1.47
CA LYS A 268 -6.26 7.38 1.58
C LYS A 268 -4.81 6.88 1.69
N LYS A 269 -3.81 7.77 1.65
CA LYS A 269 -2.39 7.49 1.44
C LYS A 269 -1.50 8.27 2.42
N LYS A 270 -1.92 8.43 3.69
CA LYS A 270 -1.10 9.04 4.75
C LYS A 270 0.21 8.25 4.96
N MET A 271 1.26 8.79 4.35
CA MET A 271 2.70 8.51 4.53
C MET A 271 3.19 7.13 4.07
N VAL A 272 3.74 7.15 2.85
CA VAL A 272 5.04 6.54 2.52
C VAL A 272 6.16 7.41 3.15
N GLN A 273 7.39 6.89 3.31
CA GLN A 273 8.60 7.56 3.83
C GLN A 273 9.22 8.43 2.75
N ASP A 274 8.36 9.26 2.18
CA ASP A 274 8.64 10.59 1.70
C ASP A 274 9.59 11.33 2.67
N THR A 275 10.90 11.34 2.39
CA THR A 275 11.88 12.11 3.19
C THR A 275 11.48 13.59 3.15
N PRO A 276 11.16 14.23 4.29
CA PRO A 276 10.74 15.62 4.29
C PRO A 276 11.93 16.53 3.99
N ILE A 277 11.84 17.31 2.92
CA ILE A 277 12.88 18.25 2.48
C ILE A 277 12.35 19.67 2.66
N LYS A 278 13.11 20.52 3.36
CA LYS A 278 12.80 21.95 3.42
C LYS A 278 13.07 22.63 2.09
N CYS A 279 12.32 23.68 1.78
CA CYS A 279 12.48 24.42 0.53
C CYS A 279 13.91 24.98 0.32
N CYS A 280 14.59 25.37 1.39
CA CYS A 280 15.99 25.81 1.39
C CYS A 280 17.04 24.68 1.40
N ASP A 281 16.63 23.42 1.53
CA ASP A 281 17.50 22.25 1.48
C ASP A 281 17.37 21.48 0.14
N ILE A 282 16.52 21.95 -0.78
CA ILE A 282 16.20 21.31 -2.08
C ILE A 282 17.43 20.91 -2.91
N PHE A 283 18.51 21.70 -2.90
CA PHE A 283 19.77 21.42 -3.62
C PHE A 283 20.85 20.71 -2.79
N LYS A 284 20.61 20.45 -1.50
CA LYS A 284 21.58 19.82 -0.61
C LYS A 284 21.43 18.30 -0.66
N ALA A 285 22.54 17.59 -0.83
CA ALA A 285 22.57 16.13 -0.75
C ALA A 285 22.18 15.68 0.67
N LEU A 286 21.39 14.61 0.75
CA LEU A 286 21.15 13.92 2.02
C LEU A 286 22.41 13.16 2.47
N PRO A 287 22.56 12.80 3.75
CA PRO A 287 23.78 12.15 4.27
C PRO A 287 24.24 10.91 3.48
N ASP A 288 23.29 10.17 2.91
CA ASP A 288 23.52 8.91 2.22
C ASP A 288 23.66 9.06 0.68
N GLN A 289 23.54 10.28 0.13
CA GLN A 289 23.56 10.54 -1.32
C GLN A 289 24.93 11.03 -1.81
N GLN A 290 25.67 10.17 -2.51
CA GLN A 290 26.91 10.55 -3.22
C GLN A 290 26.62 11.08 -4.63
N GLY A 291 26.21 12.35 -4.72
CA GLY A 291 26.00 13.03 -6.01
C GLY A 291 25.86 14.56 -5.86
N SER A 292 26.19 15.31 -6.91
CA SER A 292 25.97 16.76 -6.97
C SER A 292 24.66 17.08 -7.69
N ILE A 293 23.66 17.54 -6.95
CA ILE A 293 22.32 17.88 -7.48
C ILE A 293 22.41 19.19 -8.27
N ARG A 294 22.05 19.16 -9.55
CA ARG A 294 22.04 20.32 -10.46
C ARG A 294 20.62 20.69 -10.89
N VAL A 295 19.78 19.71 -11.24
CA VAL A 295 18.41 19.89 -11.74
C VAL A 295 17.41 19.24 -10.79
N VAL A 296 16.51 20.05 -10.22
CA VAL A 296 15.40 19.58 -9.39
C VAL A 296 14.06 19.82 -10.06
N LEU A 297 13.24 18.78 -10.15
CA LEU A 297 11.86 18.85 -10.64
C LEU A 297 10.87 18.73 -9.46
N THR A 298 10.20 19.82 -9.15
CA THR A 298 9.20 19.91 -8.08
C THR A 298 7.79 19.75 -8.63
N ASN A 299 7.27 18.54 -8.44
CA ASN A 299 5.92 18.15 -8.78
C ASN A 299 4.92 18.56 -7.69
N GLY A 300 3.65 18.68 -8.08
CA GLY A 300 2.54 18.81 -7.15
C GLY A 300 1.25 19.17 -7.87
N VAL A 301 0.12 18.95 -7.21
CA VAL A 301 -1.21 19.34 -7.70
C VAL A 301 -1.31 20.86 -7.92
N ALA A 302 -2.37 21.36 -8.57
CA ALA A 302 -2.57 22.81 -8.64
C ALA A 302 -3.01 23.35 -7.27
N GLY A 303 -2.99 24.68 -7.11
CA GLY A 303 -3.32 25.35 -5.85
C GLY A 303 -2.40 25.06 -4.65
N VAL A 304 -1.50 24.07 -4.74
CA VAL A 304 -0.77 23.47 -3.61
C VAL A 304 0.32 24.39 -3.05
N GLY A 305 0.66 25.45 -3.77
CA GLY A 305 1.59 26.49 -3.34
C GLY A 305 2.97 26.44 -4.00
N LYS A 306 3.19 25.68 -5.08
CA LYS A 306 4.47 25.64 -5.83
C LYS A 306 5.05 27.03 -6.10
N THR A 307 4.31 27.89 -6.79
CA THR A 307 4.66 29.30 -7.06
C THR A 307 4.83 30.13 -5.78
N PHE A 308 4.05 29.88 -4.72
CA PHE A 308 4.19 30.58 -3.45
C PHE A 308 5.51 30.22 -2.74
N SER A 309 5.97 28.96 -2.82
CA SER A 309 7.28 28.54 -2.33
C SER A 309 8.41 29.17 -3.13
N VAL A 310 8.29 29.22 -4.46
CA VAL A 310 9.26 29.91 -5.33
C VAL A 310 9.35 31.40 -4.99
N GLN A 311 8.21 32.08 -4.78
CA GLN A 311 8.17 33.48 -4.37
C GLN A 311 8.79 33.70 -2.98
N LYS A 312 8.51 32.83 -2.01
CA LYS A 312 9.09 32.89 -0.66
C LYS A 312 10.60 32.66 -0.67
N PHE A 313 11.08 31.61 -1.34
CA PHE A 313 12.49 31.31 -1.52
C PHE A 313 13.24 32.49 -2.17
N THR A 314 12.63 33.11 -3.20
CA THR A 314 13.20 34.29 -3.88
C THR A 314 13.23 35.52 -2.98
N LEU A 315 12.19 35.72 -2.15
CA LEU A 315 12.15 36.80 -1.16
C LEU A 315 13.22 36.60 -0.08
N ASP A 316 13.36 35.40 0.49
CA ASP A 316 14.33 35.11 1.55
C ASP A 316 15.78 35.25 1.05
N TRP A 317 16.06 34.85 -0.19
CA TRP A 317 17.35 35.07 -0.84
C TRP A 317 17.66 36.58 -1.04
N ALA A 318 16.63 37.36 -1.39
CA ALA A 318 16.75 38.80 -1.63
C ALA A 318 16.81 39.62 -0.31
N GLU A 319 16.16 39.17 0.76
CA GLU A 319 16.25 39.74 2.11
C GLU A 319 17.53 39.30 2.86
N GLY A 320 18.25 38.30 2.35
CA GLY A 320 19.52 37.83 2.91
C GLY A 320 19.38 36.80 4.03
N LEU A 321 18.20 36.20 4.17
CA LEU A 321 17.85 35.29 5.26
C LEU A 321 18.39 33.87 5.02
N GLU A 322 18.22 33.33 3.81
CA GLU A 322 18.58 31.95 3.46
C GLU A 322 19.24 31.85 2.07
N ASN A 323 19.82 30.69 1.74
CA ASN A 323 20.34 30.32 0.41
C ASN A 323 21.43 31.26 -0.17
N GLN A 324 22.22 31.91 0.69
CA GLN A 324 23.24 32.89 0.29
C GLN A 324 24.51 32.28 -0.34
N ASP A 325 24.55 30.95 -0.47
CA ASP A 325 25.49 30.20 -1.30
C ASP A 325 25.20 30.36 -2.81
N VAL A 326 23.97 30.69 -3.20
CA VAL A 326 23.58 31.06 -4.57
C VAL A 326 24.01 32.51 -4.87
N ASN A 327 24.94 32.70 -5.81
CA ASN A 327 25.45 34.04 -6.14
C ASN A 327 24.46 34.91 -6.94
N LEU A 328 23.62 34.30 -7.78
CA LEU A 328 22.63 34.97 -8.62
C LEU A 328 21.41 34.05 -8.81
N LEU A 329 20.22 34.53 -8.42
CA LEU A 329 18.95 33.83 -8.57
C LEU A 329 18.13 34.46 -9.71
N ILE A 330 17.70 33.65 -10.67
CA ILE A 330 17.00 34.08 -11.88
C ILE A 330 15.67 33.33 -11.98
N LEU A 331 14.56 34.01 -11.69
CA LEU A 331 13.22 33.48 -11.92
C LEU A 331 12.75 33.75 -13.37
N LEU A 332 12.23 32.73 -14.05
CA LEU A 332 11.60 32.82 -15.36
C LEU A 332 10.33 31.95 -15.34
N SER A 333 9.14 32.55 -15.40
CA SER A 333 7.91 31.75 -15.51
C SER A 333 7.66 31.30 -16.95
N PHE A 334 7.17 30.08 -17.16
CA PHE A 334 6.71 29.65 -18.49
C PHE A 334 5.56 30.53 -19.01
N ARG A 335 4.74 31.11 -18.12
CA ARG A 335 3.75 32.15 -18.47
C ARG A 335 4.38 33.37 -19.16
N GLU A 336 5.57 33.78 -18.70
CA GLU A 336 6.34 34.90 -19.25
C GLU A 336 7.03 34.50 -20.57
N LEU A 337 7.65 33.31 -20.60
CA LEU A 337 8.37 32.78 -21.76
C LEU A 337 7.44 32.53 -22.97
N ASN A 338 6.18 32.18 -22.74
CA ASN A 338 5.16 32.03 -23.78
C ASN A 338 4.95 33.31 -24.62
N LEU A 339 5.19 34.51 -24.07
CA LEU A 339 5.03 35.79 -24.78
C LEU A 339 6.08 36.03 -25.87
N ILE A 340 7.19 35.29 -25.84
CA ILE A 340 8.33 35.43 -26.74
C ILE A 340 8.69 34.14 -27.48
N ARG A 341 7.82 33.12 -27.42
CA ARG A 341 8.03 31.80 -28.04
C ARG A 341 8.42 31.88 -29.53
N ASP A 342 7.86 32.87 -30.24
CA ASP A 342 8.01 33.10 -31.68
C ASP A 342 9.20 34.05 -31.99
N GLN A 343 10.12 34.26 -31.04
CA GLN A 343 11.29 35.15 -31.17
C GLN A 343 12.61 34.42 -30.89
N GLU A 344 13.65 34.77 -31.65
CA GLU A 344 15.02 34.30 -31.38
C GLU A 344 15.76 35.22 -30.39
N HIS A 345 16.26 34.63 -29.31
CA HIS A 345 17.04 35.32 -28.28
C HIS A 345 18.35 34.57 -28.04
N SER A 346 19.34 35.25 -27.46
CA SER A 346 20.43 34.56 -26.76
C SER A 346 20.09 34.47 -25.28
N LEU A 347 20.76 33.60 -24.52
CA LEU A 347 20.51 33.53 -23.08
C LEU A 347 20.79 34.89 -22.41
N LEU A 348 21.84 35.60 -22.83
CA LEU A 348 22.13 36.94 -22.30
C LEU A 348 21.03 37.96 -22.63
N THR A 349 20.48 37.98 -23.85
CA THR A 349 19.36 38.90 -24.17
C THR A 349 18.07 38.50 -23.47
N LEU A 350 17.80 37.20 -23.33
CA LEU A 350 16.66 36.67 -22.58
C LEU A 350 16.66 37.18 -21.13
N LEU A 351 17.83 37.16 -20.48
CA LEU A 351 18.01 37.69 -19.13
C LEU A 351 17.82 39.21 -19.05
N HIS A 352 18.32 39.96 -20.03
CA HIS A 352 18.14 41.41 -20.10
C HIS A 352 16.68 41.85 -20.35
N VAL A 353 15.87 40.98 -20.95
CA VAL A 353 14.43 41.17 -21.19
C VAL A 353 13.61 41.01 -19.90
N PHE A 354 13.83 39.92 -19.15
CA PHE A 354 13.04 39.63 -17.94
C PHE A 354 13.60 40.30 -16.67
N HIS A 355 14.90 40.57 -16.61
CA HIS A 355 15.57 41.19 -15.48
C HIS A 355 16.43 42.39 -15.92
N PRO A 356 15.82 43.57 -16.21
CA PRO A 356 16.55 44.72 -16.75
C PRO A 356 17.71 45.24 -15.87
N THR A 357 17.69 44.97 -14.57
CA THR A 357 18.83 45.25 -13.67
C THR A 357 20.12 44.54 -14.09
N LEU A 358 20.00 43.36 -14.73
CA LEU A 358 21.14 42.57 -15.19
C LEU A 358 21.78 43.09 -16.49
N GLN A 359 21.27 44.16 -17.13
CA GLN A 359 21.85 44.72 -18.37
C GLN A 359 23.33 45.18 -18.24
N LYS A 360 23.81 45.39 -17.01
CA LYS A 360 25.20 45.72 -16.68
C LYS A 360 26.11 44.47 -16.59
N VAL A 361 25.54 43.26 -16.59
CA VAL A 361 26.25 41.98 -16.56
C VAL A 361 26.72 41.59 -17.97
N ARG A 362 27.85 40.91 -18.06
CA ARG A 362 28.38 40.37 -19.33
C ARG A 362 28.54 38.86 -19.25
N ALA A 363 28.61 38.22 -20.42
CA ALA A 363 28.69 36.76 -20.58
C ALA A 363 29.77 36.11 -19.69
N GLU A 364 30.95 36.72 -19.60
CA GLU A 364 32.10 36.17 -18.88
C GLU A 364 31.87 36.18 -17.36
N LYS A 365 31.10 37.15 -16.85
CA LYS A 365 30.70 37.19 -15.43
C LYS A 365 29.64 36.13 -15.14
N LEU A 366 28.68 35.94 -16.05
CA LEU A 366 27.58 34.97 -15.89
C LEU A 366 28.08 33.53 -15.77
N ALA A 367 29.12 33.16 -16.52
CA ALA A 367 29.77 31.85 -16.42
C ALA A 367 30.47 31.58 -15.07
N VAL A 368 30.94 32.63 -14.39
CA VAL A 368 31.65 32.53 -13.10
C VAL A 368 30.69 32.50 -11.90
N CYS A 369 29.51 33.12 -12.02
CA CYS A 369 28.61 33.40 -10.88
C CYS A 369 27.56 32.31 -10.59
N LYS A 370 27.85 31.02 -10.85
CA LYS A 370 26.99 29.83 -10.56
C LYS A 370 25.50 30.15 -10.37
N PRO A 371 24.78 30.56 -11.43
CA PRO A 371 23.41 31.04 -11.28
C PRO A 371 22.43 29.90 -10.94
N LEU A 372 21.40 30.21 -10.15
CA LEU A 372 20.22 29.38 -10.00
C LEU A 372 19.12 29.90 -10.94
N PHE A 373 18.72 29.10 -11.90
CA PHE A 373 17.52 29.34 -12.70
C PHE A 373 16.31 28.66 -12.04
N ILE A 374 15.23 29.40 -11.86
CA ILE A 374 13.94 28.86 -11.40
C ILE A 374 12.93 28.99 -12.55
N PHE A 375 12.40 27.87 -13.01
CA PHE A 375 11.40 27.76 -14.07
C PHE A 375 10.04 27.40 -13.47
N ASP A 376 9.20 28.41 -13.26
CA ASP A 376 7.91 28.23 -12.59
C ASP A 376 6.76 28.02 -13.60
N GLY A 377 6.01 26.92 -13.44
CA GLY A 377 4.80 26.61 -14.21
C GLY A 377 5.03 25.82 -15.51
N LEU A 378 5.85 24.76 -15.53
CA LEU A 378 6.07 23.94 -16.74
C LEU A 378 4.75 23.43 -17.35
N ASP A 379 3.75 23.14 -16.51
CA ASP A 379 2.42 22.70 -16.91
C ASP A 379 1.53 23.80 -17.55
N GLU A 380 2.10 24.98 -17.78
CA GLU A 380 1.52 26.14 -18.46
C GLU A 380 2.35 26.53 -19.71
N SER A 381 3.41 25.75 -20.02
CA SER A 381 4.25 25.93 -21.19
C SER A 381 3.49 25.67 -22.49
N ARG A 382 3.58 26.61 -23.43
CA ARG A 382 3.22 26.42 -24.85
C ARG A 382 4.49 26.26 -25.73
N LEU A 383 5.64 25.99 -25.11
CA LEU A 383 6.91 25.71 -25.78
C LEU A 383 7.09 24.19 -25.97
N LEU A 384 7.33 23.75 -27.20
CA LEU A 384 7.72 22.36 -27.49
C LEU A 384 9.18 22.14 -27.10
N LEU A 385 9.40 21.58 -25.91
CA LEU A 385 10.72 21.25 -25.37
C LEU A 385 11.24 19.94 -26.00
N ASP A 386 11.81 20.03 -27.20
CA ASP A 386 12.41 18.89 -27.88
C ASP A 386 13.82 18.59 -27.35
N PHE A 387 13.92 17.56 -26.49
CA PHE A 387 15.18 17.02 -25.98
C PHE A 387 15.87 16.02 -26.93
N SER A 388 15.25 15.67 -28.06
CA SER A 388 15.83 14.80 -29.10
C SER A 388 16.55 15.59 -30.22
N SER A 389 16.31 16.90 -30.29
CA SER A 389 17.00 17.82 -31.19
C SER A 389 18.52 17.75 -31.04
N ARG A 390 19.23 17.82 -32.18
CA ARG A 390 20.70 17.85 -32.23
C ARG A 390 21.30 19.25 -32.19
N THR A 391 20.48 20.29 -32.00
CA THR A 391 20.92 21.69 -32.00
C THR A 391 21.61 22.04 -30.67
N LEU A 392 22.91 21.75 -30.60
CA LEU A 392 23.73 22.02 -29.41
C LEU A 392 24.10 23.51 -29.31
N VAL A 393 23.69 24.16 -28.21
CA VAL A 393 23.97 25.57 -27.91
C VAL A 393 24.72 25.66 -26.58
N SER A 394 25.97 26.12 -26.62
CA SER A 394 26.84 26.24 -25.44
C SER A 394 27.33 27.66 -25.13
N ASP A 395 27.21 28.58 -26.09
CA ASP A 395 27.53 30.01 -25.91
C ASP A 395 26.28 30.80 -25.50
N VAL A 396 26.38 31.54 -24.38
CA VAL A 396 25.29 32.37 -23.83
C VAL A 396 24.91 33.56 -24.71
N THR A 397 25.73 33.88 -25.72
CA THR A 397 25.50 34.94 -26.71
C THR A 397 24.92 34.43 -28.03
N HIS A 398 24.93 33.11 -28.28
CA HIS A 398 24.34 32.50 -29.46
C HIS A 398 22.81 32.68 -29.46
N ARG A 399 22.25 33.11 -30.59
CA ARG A 399 20.80 33.32 -30.74
C ARG A 399 20.12 32.06 -31.25
N SER A 400 19.02 31.68 -30.61
CA SER A 400 18.17 30.54 -30.99
C SER A 400 16.74 30.76 -30.51
N SER A 401 15.82 29.86 -30.84
CA SER A 401 14.46 29.87 -30.28
C SER A 401 14.47 29.54 -28.79
N VAL A 402 13.49 30.09 -28.05
CA VAL A 402 13.46 30.00 -26.58
C VAL A 402 13.43 28.55 -26.09
N ASN A 403 12.72 27.65 -26.76
CA ASN A 403 12.70 26.23 -26.41
C ASN A 403 14.07 25.55 -26.52
N VAL A 404 14.88 25.88 -27.54
CA VAL A 404 16.23 25.32 -27.75
C VAL A 404 17.22 25.84 -26.70
N LEU A 405 17.10 27.10 -26.27
CA LEU A 405 17.86 27.62 -25.13
C LEU A 405 17.53 26.85 -23.84
N LEU A 406 16.24 26.61 -23.58
CA LEU A 406 15.79 25.93 -22.37
C LEU A 406 16.22 24.45 -22.33
N THR A 407 16.08 23.70 -23.43
CA THR A 407 16.52 22.29 -23.46
C THR A 407 18.04 22.16 -23.30
N ASN A 408 18.83 23.01 -23.96
CA ASN A 408 20.29 23.03 -23.79
C ASN A 408 20.74 23.45 -22.38
N LEU A 409 20.02 24.36 -21.72
CA LEU A 409 20.28 24.75 -20.33
C LEU A 409 19.94 23.59 -19.38
N ILE A 410 18.78 22.94 -19.54
CA ILE A 410 18.37 21.79 -18.73
C ILE A 410 19.35 20.63 -18.90
N GLN A 411 19.71 20.26 -20.14
CA GLN A 411 20.72 19.24 -20.44
C GLN A 411 22.14 19.59 -19.97
N GLY A 412 22.43 20.86 -19.67
CA GLY A 412 23.75 21.31 -19.23
C GLY A 412 24.77 21.58 -20.34
N ASN A 413 24.35 21.56 -21.61
CA ASN A 413 25.17 22.05 -22.73
C ASN A 413 25.46 23.56 -22.58
N LEU A 414 24.47 24.30 -22.08
CA LEU A 414 24.52 25.72 -21.77
C LEU A 414 24.63 25.91 -20.26
N LEU A 415 25.61 26.71 -19.80
CA LEU A 415 25.95 26.91 -18.39
C LEU A 415 25.93 25.61 -17.54
N PRO A 416 26.92 24.70 -17.72
CA PRO A 416 26.97 23.44 -16.98
C PRO A 416 26.95 23.61 -15.45
N SER A 417 27.55 24.70 -14.95
CA SER A 417 27.66 25.05 -13.53
C SER A 417 26.44 25.75 -12.92
N ALA A 418 25.36 25.96 -13.70
CA ALA A 418 24.12 26.55 -13.21
C ALA A 418 23.24 25.50 -12.49
N LEU A 419 22.62 25.90 -11.39
CA LEU A 419 21.55 25.14 -10.74
C LEU A 419 20.21 25.44 -11.42
N ILE A 420 19.31 24.46 -11.44
CA ILE A 420 18.01 24.57 -12.11
C ILE A 420 16.92 23.98 -11.21
N TRP A 421 15.90 24.78 -10.90
CA TRP A 421 14.70 24.35 -10.20
C TRP A 421 13.50 24.52 -11.14
N ILE A 422 12.69 23.48 -11.30
CA ILE A 422 11.54 23.48 -12.23
C ILE A 422 10.29 23.10 -11.44
N THR A 423 9.19 23.85 -11.55
CA THR A 423 7.91 23.49 -10.93
C THR A 423 6.91 22.99 -11.98
N SER A 424 6.13 21.95 -11.65
CA SER A 424 5.17 21.35 -12.59
C SER A 424 3.97 20.69 -11.92
N ARG A 425 2.87 20.48 -12.67
CA ARG A 425 1.89 19.42 -12.41
C ARG A 425 2.42 18.08 -12.94
N PRO A 426 2.22 16.95 -12.25
CA PRO A 426 2.76 15.64 -12.64
C PRO A 426 2.49 15.23 -14.09
N ALA A 427 1.32 15.55 -14.65
CA ALA A 427 0.99 15.25 -16.05
C ALA A 427 1.98 15.87 -17.05
N ALA A 428 2.45 17.11 -16.80
CA ALA A 428 3.39 17.82 -17.65
C ALA A 428 4.86 17.58 -17.29
N ALA A 429 5.15 17.03 -16.10
CA ALA A 429 6.50 16.65 -15.68
C ALA A 429 7.19 15.72 -16.71
N ASN A 430 6.39 14.86 -17.34
CA ASN A 430 6.81 13.93 -18.40
C ASN A 430 7.36 14.60 -19.68
N GLN A 431 7.25 15.93 -19.81
CA GLN A 431 7.92 16.67 -20.90
C GLN A 431 9.45 16.69 -20.74
N ILE A 432 9.97 16.46 -19.54
CA ILE A 432 11.41 16.43 -19.26
C ILE A 432 11.85 14.97 -19.09
N PRO A 433 12.85 14.48 -19.85
CA PRO A 433 13.39 13.14 -19.69
C PRO A 433 13.94 12.92 -18.26
N PRO A 434 13.65 11.79 -17.59
CA PRO A 434 14.20 11.49 -16.26
C PRO A 434 15.74 11.51 -16.20
N THR A 435 16.41 11.26 -17.32
CA THR A 435 17.88 11.37 -17.47
C THR A 435 18.43 12.79 -17.36
N CYS A 436 17.57 13.82 -17.32
CA CYS A 436 17.93 15.23 -17.20
C CYS A 436 17.59 15.82 -15.81
N VAL A 437 17.21 14.99 -14.84
CA VAL A 437 16.74 15.41 -13.51
C VAL A 437 17.48 14.61 -12.43
N ASP A 438 18.23 15.31 -11.55
CA ASP A 438 19.02 14.65 -10.49
C ASP A 438 18.16 14.33 -9.26
N ARG A 439 17.13 15.13 -8.99
CA ARG A 439 16.18 14.95 -7.88
C ARG A 439 14.77 15.34 -8.29
N VAL A 440 13.80 14.51 -7.93
CA VAL A 440 12.37 14.84 -7.99
C VAL A 440 11.87 15.09 -6.56
N THR A 441 10.98 16.05 -6.39
CA THR A 441 10.31 16.33 -5.11
C THR A 441 8.81 16.52 -5.29
N GLU A 442 7.98 16.10 -4.34
CA GLU A 442 6.53 16.32 -4.37
C GLU A 442 6.08 17.36 -3.32
N VAL A 443 5.28 18.36 -3.71
CA VAL A 443 4.63 19.29 -2.77
C VAL A 443 3.28 18.71 -2.37
N ARG A 444 3.17 18.25 -1.13
CA ARG A 444 1.96 17.58 -0.60
C ARG A 444 0.94 18.56 0.01
N GLY A 445 1.31 19.82 0.23
CA GLY A 445 0.44 20.87 0.79
C GLY A 445 0.60 21.04 2.30
N PHE A 446 -0.50 21.32 3.01
CA PHE A 446 -0.55 21.49 4.47
C PHE A 446 -0.84 20.20 5.23
N THR A 447 0.02 19.88 6.21
CA THR A 447 -0.29 18.97 7.32
C THR A 447 -1.40 19.53 8.22
N ASP A 448 -1.95 18.70 9.11
CA ASP A 448 -3.10 19.08 9.94
C ASP A 448 -2.78 20.23 10.92
N ASP A 449 -1.52 20.36 11.37
CA ASP A 449 -1.04 21.49 12.17
C ASP A 449 -0.87 22.77 11.32
N GLN A 450 -0.35 22.64 10.09
CA GLN A 450 -0.18 23.75 9.14
C GLN A 450 -1.53 24.33 8.68
N LYS A 451 -2.58 23.51 8.57
CA LYS A 451 -3.96 23.98 8.34
C LYS A 451 -4.40 24.94 9.44
N ASP A 452 -4.27 24.52 10.69
CA ASP A 452 -4.60 25.35 11.86
C ASP A 452 -3.73 26.62 11.91
N GLU A 453 -2.43 26.50 11.65
CA GLU A 453 -1.49 27.64 11.59
C GLU A 453 -1.92 28.69 10.57
N TYR A 454 -2.31 28.27 9.35
CA TYR A 454 -2.80 29.16 8.30
C TYR A 454 -4.02 29.98 8.74
N PHE A 455 -5.05 29.32 9.32
CA PHE A 455 -6.26 30.02 9.77
C PHE A 455 -6.00 30.95 10.96
N ARG A 456 -5.09 30.60 11.87
CA ARG A 456 -4.63 31.49 12.96
C ARG A 456 -3.85 32.71 12.43
N LYS A 457 -2.91 32.52 11.50
CA LYS A 457 -2.11 33.62 10.89
C LYS A 457 -2.96 34.63 10.12
N ARG A 458 -4.04 34.16 9.50
CA ARG A 458 -4.90 34.96 8.63
C ARG A 458 -5.77 35.94 9.41
N SER A 459 -6.47 35.47 10.44
CA SER A 459 -7.28 36.31 11.32
C SER A 459 -6.40 37.10 12.31
N ARG A 460 -6.94 38.19 12.88
CA ARG A 460 -6.43 38.78 14.14
C ARG A 460 -7.35 38.49 15.33
N ASP A 461 -8.46 37.81 15.06
CA ASP A 461 -9.49 37.41 16.00
C ASP A 461 -9.34 35.90 16.22
N GLU A 462 -9.00 35.53 17.45
CA GLU A 462 -8.79 34.14 17.88
C GLU A 462 -10.11 33.38 18.03
N GLU A 463 -11.24 34.04 18.34
CA GLU A 463 -12.55 33.38 18.39
C GLU A 463 -13.01 33.04 16.97
N LEU A 464 -12.92 33.99 16.05
CA LEU A 464 -13.26 33.80 14.64
C LEU A 464 -12.42 32.68 14.00
N SER A 465 -11.10 32.69 14.20
CA SER A 465 -10.22 31.64 13.66
C SER A 465 -10.46 30.28 14.33
N SER A 466 -10.70 30.23 15.64
CA SER A 466 -11.08 28.98 16.34
C SER A 466 -12.40 28.42 15.82
N ARG A 467 -13.40 29.26 15.55
CA ARG A 467 -14.69 28.85 14.97
C ARG A 467 -14.55 28.35 13.52
N ILE A 468 -13.68 28.98 12.72
CA ILE A 468 -13.34 28.50 11.37
C ILE A 468 -12.66 27.12 11.43
N ILE A 469 -11.64 26.97 12.28
CA ILE A 469 -10.93 25.70 12.49
C ILE A 469 -11.89 24.60 12.96
N SER A 470 -12.79 24.92 13.90
CA SER A 470 -13.80 23.99 14.40
C SER A 470 -14.75 23.54 13.29
N HIS A 471 -15.32 24.46 12.49
CA HIS A 471 -16.23 24.10 11.39
C HIS A 471 -15.54 23.21 10.35
N ILE A 472 -14.30 23.56 9.98
CA ILE A 472 -13.50 22.78 9.04
C ILE A 472 -13.22 21.38 9.59
N LYS A 473 -12.82 21.23 10.87
CA LYS A 473 -12.60 19.91 11.49
C LYS A 473 -13.90 19.09 11.58
N THR A 474 -15.06 19.70 11.84
CA THR A 474 -16.36 18.99 11.82
C THR A 474 -16.82 18.56 10.42
N SER A 475 -16.30 19.16 9.35
CA SER A 475 -16.63 18.79 7.97
C SER A 475 -15.46 18.07 7.31
N ARG A 476 -15.48 16.72 7.35
CA ARG A 476 -14.39 15.86 6.85
C ARG A 476 -13.96 16.21 5.42
N SER A 477 -14.90 16.54 4.55
CA SER A 477 -14.64 16.98 3.17
C SER A 477 -13.85 18.30 3.13
N LEU A 478 -14.28 19.33 3.88
CA LEU A 478 -13.54 20.60 3.97
C LEU A 478 -12.15 20.39 4.59
N HIS A 479 -12.03 19.55 5.62
CA HIS A 479 -10.76 19.24 6.27
C HIS A 479 -9.75 18.53 5.35
N ILE A 480 -10.23 17.61 4.50
CA ILE A 480 -9.41 16.95 3.48
C ILE A 480 -8.97 17.98 2.42
N MET A 481 -9.89 18.77 1.87
CA MET A 481 -9.55 19.75 0.83
C MET A 481 -8.61 20.86 1.30
N CYS A 482 -8.70 21.25 2.57
CA CYS A 482 -7.75 22.19 3.20
C CYS A 482 -6.30 21.68 3.28
N GLN A 483 -5.97 20.47 2.80
CA GLN A 483 -4.58 20.11 2.53
C GLN A 483 -3.98 20.95 1.37
N ILE A 484 -4.78 21.44 0.40
CA ILE A 484 -4.28 22.38 -0.62
C ILE A 484 -4.57 23.83 -0.16
N PRO A 485 -3.56 24.73 -0.06
CA PRO A 485 -3.72 26.09 0.45
C PRO A 485 -4.78 26.95 -0.26
N VAL A 486 -5.05 26.70 -1.55
CA VAL A 486 -6.11 27.44 -2.28
C VAL A 486 -7.50 27.20 -1.69
N PHE A 487 -7.82 25.99 -1.24
CA PHE A 487 -9.11 25.71 -0.58
C PHE A 487 -9.14 26.32 0.82
N CYS A 488 -8.00 26.43 1.53
CA CYS A 488 -7.92 27.21 2.77
C CYS A 488 -8.25 28.69 2.53
N TRP A 489 -7.72 29.29 1.46
CA TRP A 489 -8.01 30.69 1.11
C TRP A 489 -9.47 30.92 0.71
N ILE A 490 -10.07 30.01 -0.07
CA ILE A 490 -11.50 30.04 -0.43
C ILE A 490 -12.38 29.87 0.83
N SER A 491 -12.09 28.86 1.65
CA SER A 491 -12.83 28.57 2.88
C SER A 491 -12.73 29.71 3.89
N ALA A 492 -11.53 30.26 4.11
CA ALA A 492 -11.36 31.46 4.94
C ALA A 492 -12.17 32.64 4.38
N THR A 493 -12.04 32.95 3.09
CA THR A 493 -12.76 34.05 2.42
C THR A 493 -14.28 33.97 2.60
N VAL A 494 -14.86 32.77 2.53
CA VAL A 494 -16.30 32.55 2.72
C VAL A 494 -16.68 32.59 4.20
N LEU A 495 -16.00 31.81 5.05
CA LEU A 495 -16.36 31.67 6.46
C LEU A 495 -16.12 32.97 7.24
N GLU A 496 -15.05 33.72 6.95
CA GLU A 496 -14.85 35.09 7.46
C GLU A 496 -16.09 35.95 7.18
N HIS A 497 -16.54 36.03 5.92
CA HIS A 497 -17.69 36.87 5.55
C HIS A 497 -19.01 36.42 6.22
N MET A 498 -19.26 35.12 6.29
CA MET A 498 -20.49 34.57 6.88
C MET A 498 -20.52 34.71 8.40
N LEU A 499 -19.38 34.56 9.08
CA LEU A 499 -19.29 34.66 10.53
C LEU A 499 -19.25 36.11 11.04
N THR A 500 -18.78 37.08 10.23
CA THR A 500 -18.71 38.51 10.62
C THR A 500 -19.90 39.35 10.18
N THR A 501 -20.87 38.81 9.43
CA THR A 501 -22.07 39.54 9.00
C THR A 501 -23.33 38.99 9.67
N GLU A 502 -24.39 39.79 9.77
CA GLU A 502 -25.65 39.40 10.43
C GLU A 502 -26.43 38.27 9.71
N GLN A 503 -25.87 37.69 8.64
CA GLN A 503 -26.45 36.58 7.91
C GLN A 503 -26.33 35.27 8.72
N ARG A 504 -27.25 35.05 9.67
CA ARG A 504 -27.46 33.78 10.40
C ARG A 504 -27.97 32.64 9.50
N GLY A 505 -27.32 32.40 8.36
CA GLY A 505 -27.53 31.22 7.53
C GLY A 505 -26.75 30.02 8.07
N GLU A 506 -27.04 28.84 7.55
CA GLU A 506 -26.15 27.69 7.76
C GLU A 506 -24.80 27.93 7.04
N LEU A 507 -23.71 27.47 7.65
CA LEU A 507 -22.39 27.45 7.00
C LEU A 507 -22.38 26.40 5.87
N PRO A 508 -21.61 26.61 4.79
CA PRO A 508 -21.59 25.70 3.65
C PRO A 508 -21.16 24.28 4.05
N LYS A 509 -21.93 23.30 3.56
CA LYS A 509 -21.75 21.86 3.85
C LYS A 509 -21.14 21.13 2.66
N THR A 510 -21.54 21.49 1.43
CA THR A 510 -21.04 20.91 0.17
C THR A 510 -19.98 21.80 -0.50
N LEU A 511 -19.28 21.29 -1.53
CA LEU A 511 -18.40 22.13 -2.35
C LEU A 511 -19.19 23.20 -3.10
N THR A 512 -20.35 22.83 -3.63
CA THR A 512 -21.18 23.73 -4.45
C THR A 512 -21.76 24.86 -3.61
N ASP A 513 -22.12 24.60 -2.35
CA ASP A 513 -22.51 25.65 -1.40
C ASP A 513 -21.35 26.62 -1.15
N LEU A 514 -20.12 26.09 -0.95
CA LEU A 514 -18.92 26.90 -0.69
C LEU A 514 -18.61 27.82 -1.88
N TYR A 515 -18.64 27.29 -3.10
CA TYR A 515 -18.32 28.06 -4.31
C TYR A 515 -19.42 29.06 -4.68
N SER A 516 -20.70 28.73 -4.43
CA SER A 516 -21.83 29.67 -4.58
C SER A 516 -21.70 30.85 -3.61
N HIS A 517 -21.34 30.59 -2.35
CA HIS A 517 -21.05 31.66 -1.40
C HIS A 517 -19.79 32.45 -1.76
N PHE A 518 -18.73 31.81 -2.24
CA PHE A 518 -17.51 32.48 -2.70
C PHE A 518 -17.81 33.49 -3.81
N LEU A 519 -18.54 33.09 -4.86
CA LEU A 519 -18.93 33.98 -5.95
C LEU A 519 -19.76 35.17 -5.44
N LEU A 520 -20.74 34.91 -4.57
CA LEU A 520 -21.55 35.96 -3.93
C LEU A 520 -20.71 36.94 -3.10
N VAL A 521 -19.69 36.45 -2.37
CA VAL A 521 -18.75 37.29 -1.59
C VAL A 521 -17.94 38.20 -2.50
N GLN A 522 -17.42 37.71 -3.64
CA GLN A 522 -16.68 38.55 -4.58
C GLN A 522 -17.58 39.62 -5.21
N THR A 523 -18.84 39.31 -5.56
CA THR A 523 -19.80 40.31 -6.07
C THR A 523 -20.18 41.37 -5.01
N LYS A 524 -20.37 40.97 -3.74
CA LYS A 524 -20.55 41.93 -2.64
C LYS A 524 -19.33 42.84 -2.47
N ARG A 525 -18.11 42.29 -2.58
CA ARG A 525 -16.85 43.06 -2.55
C ARG A 525 -16.75 44.04 -3.73
N LYS A 526 -17.14 43.65 -4.95
CA LYS A 526 -17.28 44.54 -6.12
C LYS A 526 -18.19 45.73 -5.82
N LYS A 527 -19.42 45.50 -5.35
CA LYS A 527 -20.39 46.56 -5.04
C LYS A 527 -19.84 47.57 -4.03
N ASN A 528 -19.21 47.10 -2.94
CA ASN A 528 -18.63 47.97 -1.91
C ASN A 528 -17.39 48.76 -2.39
N LYS A 529 -16.62 48.23 -3.33
CA LYS A 529 -15.37 48.82 -3.85
C LYS A 529 -15.62 49.97 -4.84
N TYR A 530 -16.67 49.88 -5.66
CA TYR A 530 -16.93 50.84 -6.75
C TYR A 530 -18.23 51.67 -6.59
N ASN A 531 -19.29 51.14 -5.97
CA ASN A 531 -20.61 51.80 -5.90
C ASN A 531 -20.88 52.55 -4.58
N LYS A 532 -19.95 53.43 -4.17
CA LYS A 532 -20.14 54.32 -3.01
C LYS A 532 -21.17 55.43 -3.28
N GLY A 533 -22.47 55.11 -3.26
CA GLY A 533 -23.51 56.14 -3.33
C GLY A 533 -24.98 55.69 -3.38
N ARG A 534 -25.32 54.50 -3.88
CA ARG A 534 -26.73 54.07 -4.01
C ARG A 534 -27.12 53.01 -2.96
N LYS A 535 -27.95 53.41 -1.98
CA LYS A 535 -28.68 52.46 -1.13
C LYS A 535 -29.72 51.70 -1.97
N ARG A 536 -29.51 50.40 -2.16
CA ARG A 536 -30.53 49.41 -2.57
C ARG A 536 -30.37 48.16 -1.70
N SER A 537 -31.36 47.28 -1.72
CA SER A 537 -31.45 46.09 -0.86
C SER A 537 -30.25 45.14 -1.03
N PRO A 538 -29.75 44.47 0.04
CA PRO A 538 -28.45 43.79 -0.01
C PRO A 538 -28.44 42.39 -0.66
N GLN A 539 -29.58 41.91 -1.15
CA GLN A 539 -29.83 40.47 -1.35
C GLN A 539 -29.74 39.98 -2.80
N GLU A 540 -29.70 40.87 -3.80
CA GLU A 540 -29.80 40.48 -5.21
C GLU A 540 -28.55 40.82 -6.04
N LEU A 541 -28.23 39.93 -6.99
CA LEU A 541 -27.36 40.22 -8.13
C LEU A 541 -28.04 41.27 -9.01
N THR A 542 -27.26 42.25 -9.49
CA THR A 542 -27.77 43.22 -10.48
C THR A 542 -27.54 42.67 -11.88
N GLU A 543 -28.40 42.97 -12.86
CA GLU A 543 -28.34 42.43 -14.23
C GLU A 543 -26.94 42.59 -14.87
N ALA A 544 -26.31 43.76 -14.71
CA ALA A 544 -24.95 44.04 -15.17
C ALA A 544 -23.81 43.38 -14.35
N ASP A 545 -24.11 42.85 -13.15
CA ASP A 545 -23.18 41.93 -12.47
C ASP A 545 -23.31 40.51 -13.03
N SER A 546 -24.54 40.10 -13.38
CA SER A 546 -24.83 38.78 -13.95
C SER A 546 -24.26 38.62 -15.36
N ASP A 547 -24.45 39.59 -16.25
CA ASP A 547 -23.93 39.55 -17.63
C ASP A 547 -22.42 39.28 -17.69
N VAL A 548 -21.63 40.05 -16.95
CA VAL A 548 -20.17 39.89 -16.87
C VAL A 548 -19.78 38.51 -16.30
N LEU A 549 -20.50 38.00 -15.30
CA LEU A 549 -20.23 36.67 -14.74
C LEU A 549 -20.64 35.53 -15.69
N LEU A 550 -21.68 35.70 -16.49
CA LEU A 550 -22.11 34.73 -17.50
C LEU A 550 -21.13 34.67 -18.68
N LYS A 551 -20.60 35.83 -19.12
CA LYS A 551 -19.51 35.89 -20.11
C LYS A 551 -18.22 35.25 -19.59
N LEU A 552 -17.87 35.47 -18.32
CA LEU A 552 -16.75 34.78 -17.67
C LEU A 552 -17.00 33.26 -17.55
N GLY A 553 -18.24 32.83 -17.33
CA GLY A 553 -18.62 31.42 -17.36
C GLY A 553 -18.57 30.78 -18.74
N ARG A 554 -18.93 31.52 -19.81
CA ARG A 554 -18.74 31.10 -21.20
C ARG A 554 -17.26 30.87 -21.49
N LEU A 555 -16.41 31.85 -21.17
CA LEU A 555 -14.95 31.77 -21.32
C LEU A 555 -14.38 30.57 -20.55
N ALA A 556 -14.83 30.37 -19.30
CA ALA A 556 -14.44 29.24 -18.48
C ALA A 556 -14.76 27.89 -19.12
N PHE A 557 -15.97 27.76 -19.67
CA PHE A 557 -16.44 26.55 -20.35
C PHE A 557 -15.69 26.29 -21.68
N GLU A 558 -15.55 27.30 -22.53
CA GLU A 558 -14.81 27.16 -23.80
C GLU A 558 -13.35 26.77 -23.58
N HIS A 559 -12.70 27.31 -22.54
CA HIS A 559 -11.31 26.94 -22.21
C HIS A 559 -11.21 25.58 -21.51
N LEU A 560 -12.22 25.18 -20.70
CA LEU A 560 -12.31 23.84 -20.12
C LEU A 560 -12.43 22.76 -21.21
N GLN A 561 -13.20 23.00 -22.28
CA GLN A 561 -13.28 22.09 -23.43
C GLN A 561 -11.98 22.01 -24.24
N LYS A 562 -11.20 23.11 -24.32
CA LYS A 562 -9.89 23.15 -25.01
C LYS A 562 -8.75 22.54 -24.19
N GLY A 563 -8.92 22.36 -22.87
CA GLY A 563 -7.84 22.05 -21.94
C GLY A 563 -6.94 23.26 -21.60
N ASP A 564 -7.38 24.48 -21.92
CA ASP A 564 -6.64 25.71 -21.65
C ASP A 564 -6.90 26.24 -20.23
N ILE A 565 -5.82 26.60 -19.53
CA ILE A 565 -5.84 27.25 -18.21
C ILE A 565 -5.64 28.78 -18.32
N MET A 566 -5.14 29.23 -19.48
CA MET A 566 -4.68 30.59 -19.74
C MET A 566 -5.47 31.21 -20.90
N PHE A 567 -5.77 32.50 -20.80
CA PHE A 567 -6.47 33.26 -21.83
C PHE A 567 -5.93 34.69 -21.94
N TYR A 568 -6.15 35.31 -23.10
CA TYR A 568 -5.57 36.59 -23.51
C TYR A 568 -6.66 37.67 -23.61
N GLN A 569 -6.27 38.89 -23.96
CA GLN A 569 -7.24 39.97 -24.19
C GLN A 569 -8.15 39.64 -25.39
N GLU A 570 -7.62 39.01 -26.42
CA GLU A 570 -8.36 38.59 -27.60
C GLU A 570 -9.48 37.58 -27.27
N ASP A 571 -9.26 36.68 -26.31
CA ASP A 571 -10.27 35.72 -25.85
C ASP A 571 -11.39 36.40 -25.03
N LEU A 572 -11.04 37.44 -24.25
CA LEU A 572 -12.01 38.28 -23.53
C LEU A 572 -12.88 39.09 -24.50
N GLU A 573 -12.26 39.69 -25.52
CA GLU A 573 -12.95 40.43 -26.58
C GLU A 573 -13.89 39.52 -27.39
N GLN A 574 -13.48 38.29 -27.71
CA GLN A 574 -14.33 37.26 -28.34
C GLN A 574 -15.52 36.83 -27.45
N CYS A 575 -15.39 36.95 -26.12
CA CYS A 575 -16.47 36.72 -25.15
C CYS A 575 -17.31 37.97 -24.87
N GLY A 576 -16.99 39.13 -25.46
CA GLY A 576 -17.71 40.39 -25.23
C GLY A 576 -17.49 41.00 -23.84
N LEU A 577 -16.31 40.80 -23.27
CA LEU A 577 -15.86 41.38 -21.99
C LEU A 577 -14.89 42.54 -22.23
N ASP A 578 -15.12 43.69 -21.59
CA ASP A 578 -14.04 44.66 -21.39
C ASP A 578 -13.08 44.12 -20.32
N VAL A 579 -11.78 44.32 -20.55
CA VAL A 579 -10.70 44.10 -19.59
C VAL A 579 -11.05 44.74 -18.24
N LEU A 580 -11.57 45.97 -18.20
CA LEU A 580 -11.93 46.62 -16.93
C LEU A 580 -13.07 45.91 -16.20
N GLU A 581 -14.01 45.26 -16.90
CA GLU A 581 -15.11 44.52 -16.28
C GLU A 581 -14.64 43.19 -15.67
N ALA A 582 -13.77 42.46 -16.38
CA ALA A 582 -13.15 41.24 -15.87
C ALA A 582 -12.25 41.52 -14.64
N LEU A 583 -11.42 42.58 -14.71
CA LEU A 583 -10.52 43.00 -13.63
C LEU A 583 -11.23 43.43 -12.34
N VAL A 584 -12.49 43.84 -12.42
CA VAL A 584 -13.29 44.20 -11.23
C VAL A 584 -13.63 42.96 -10.37
N TYR A 585 -13.66 41.76 -10.97
CA TYR A 585 -13.79 40.46 -10.28
C TYR A 585 -12.43 39.83 -9.94
N SER A 586 -11.49 40.64 -9.42
CA SER A 586 -10.09 40.28 -9.09
C SER A 586 -9.88 39.18 -8.02
N GLY A 587 -10.94 38.50 -7.60
CA GLY A 587 -10.92 37.33 -6.71
C GLY A 587 -11.56 36.09 -7.34
N VAL A 588 -11.86 36.13 -8.63
CA VAL A 588 -12.43 35.05 -9.45
C VAL A 588 -11.50 34.79 -10.65
N CYS A 589 -11.14 35.87 -11.34
CA CYS A 589 -10.07 35.92 -12.34
C CYS A 589 -8.96 36.85 -11.84
N THR A 590 -7.71 36.61 -12.26
CA THR A 590 -6.56 37.44 -11.88
C THR A 590 -5.85 38.02 -13.09
N GLU A 591 -5.56 39.33 -13.02
CA GLU A 591 -4.55 39.99 -13.86
C GLU A 591 -3.19 39.39 -13.48
N ILE A 592 -2.52 38.70 -14.40
CA ILE A 592 -1.21 38.09 -14.12
C ILE A 592 -0.10 39.13 -14.30
N PHE A 593 -0.27 40.03 -15.27
CA PHE A 593 0.73 41.01 -15.67
C PHE A 593 0.24 42.45 -15.51
N ARG A 594 1.02 43.23 -14.77
CA ARG A 594 0.85 44.68 -14.64
C ARG A 594 2.16 45.36 -15.03
N ARG A 595 2.05 46.40 -15.88
CA ARG A 595 3.15 47.22 -16.44
C ARG A 595 4.43 47.27 -15.57
N GLU A 596 5.50 46.60 -15.99
CA GLU A 596 6.88 46.95 -15.59
C GLU A 596 7.99 46.32 -16.46
N SER A 597 7.72 45.25 -17.21
CA SER A 597 8.58 44.87 -18.35
C SER A 597 8.42 45.90 -19.48
N VAL A 598 9.51 46.59 -19.85
CA VAL A 598 9.50 47.73 -20.79
C VAL A 598 9.16 47.33 -22.25
N ILE A 599 9.08 46.02 -22.54
CA ILE A 599 9.16 45.46 -23.90
C ILE A 599 7.84 44.85 -24.39
N PHE A 600 6.94 44.41 -23.49
CA PHE A 600 5.71 43.68 -23.87
C PHE A 600 4.44 44.35 -23.36
N GLN A 601 3.45 44.48 -24.26
CA GLN A 601 2.16 45.14 -24.00
C GLN A 601 0.95 44.18 -24.08
N LYS A 602 1.16 42.86 -24.09
CA LYS A 602 0.08 41.87 -24.02
C LYS A 602 -0.17 41.43 -22.58
N THR A 603 -1.39 41.64 -22.08
CA THR A 603 -1.84 41.12 -20.79
C THR A 603 -2.34 39.70 -20.95
N VAL A 604 -1.99 38.83 -20.01
CA VAL A 604 -2.46 37.44 -19.92
C VAL A 604 -3.24 37.27 -18.61
N TYR A 605 -4.28 36.45 -18.66
CA TYR A 605 -5.24 36.23 -17.58
C TYR A 605 -5.41 34.73 -17.32
N CYS A 606 -5.84 34.41 -16.10
CA CYS A 606 -6.30 33.08 -15.73
C CYS A 606 -7.40 33.18 -14.67
N PHE A 607 -8.14 32.09 -14.45
CA PHE A 607 -8.93 31.91 -13.25
C PHE A 607 -7.98 31.71 -12.04
N VAL A 608 -8.42 32.06 -10.84
CA VAL A 608 -7.59 31.86 -9.62
C VAL A 608 -7.28 30.37 -9.38
N HIS A 609 -8.15 29.48 -9.85
CA HIS A 609 -7.96 28.04 -9.76
C HIS A 609 -8.78 27.28 -10.82
N LEU A 610 -8.34 26.07 -11.22
CA LEU A 610 -9.09 25.22 -12.17
C LEU A 610 -10.50 24.90 -11.67
N SER A 611 -10.65 24.60 -10.38
CA SER A 611 -11.98 24.42 -9.75
C SER A 611 -12.90 25.66 -9.84
N VAL A 612 -12.34 26.88 -9.97
CA VAL A 612 -13.14 28.10 -10.17
C VAL A 612 -13.61 28.20 -11.62
N GLN A 613 -12.75 27.80 -12.57
CA GLN A 613 -13.11 27.64 -13.98
C GLN A 613 -14.21 26.59 -14.16
N GLU A 614 -14.07 25.39 -13.56
CA GLU A 614 -15.11 24.35 -13.58
C GLU A 614 -16.44 24.81 -12.96
N PHE A 615 -16.40 25.52 -11.84
CA PHE A 615 -17.60 26.05 -11.20
C PHE A 615 -18.32 27.07 -12.09
N LEU A 616 -17.59 28.02 -12.69
CA LEU A 616 -18.16 29.01 -13.60
C LEU A 616 -18.68 28.38 -14.90
N ALA A 617 -17.99 27.36 -15.41
CA ALA A 617 -18.45 26.57 -16.55
C ALA A 617 -19.77 25.83 -16.22
N ALA A 618 -19.91 25.27 -15.02
CA ALA A 618 -21.14 24.65 -14.55
C ALA A 618 -22.29 25.67 -14.42
N VAL A 619 -22.04 26.85 -13.83
CA VAL A 619 -23.02 27.94 -13.75
C VAL A 619 -23.47 28.39 -15.15
N TYR A 620 -22.55 28.52 -16.11
CA TYR A 620 -22.87 28.89 -17.49
C TYR A 620 -23.69 27.80 -18.21
N MET A 621 -23.29 26.53 -18.11
CA MET A 621 -24.02 25.42 -18.73
C MET A 621 -25.43 25.25 -18.14
N PHE A 622 -25.60 25.46 -16.83
CA PHE A 622 -26.91 25.48 -16.20
C PHE A 622 -27.78 26.65 -16.71
N HIS A 623 -27.20 27.84 -16.90
CA HIS A 623 -27.88 28.99 -17.52
C HIS A 623 -28.26 28.74 -18.99
N CYS A 624 -27.39 28.11 -19.78
CA CYS A 624 -27.71 27.71 -21.15
C CYS A 624 -28.87 26.72 -21.22
N PHE A 625 -28.94 25.78 -20.26
CA PHE A 625 -30.09 24.89 -20.11
C PHE A 625 -31.39 25.66 -19.79
N THR A 626 -31.40 26.50 -18.73
CA THR A 626 -32.63 27.19 -18.30
C THR A 626 -33.17 28.18 -19.33
N ASN A 627 -32.29 28.90 -20.02
CA ASN A 627 -32.65 29.82 -21.11
C ASN A 627 -32.76 29.16 -22.49
N LYS A 628 -32.69 27.82 -22.58
CA LYS A 628 -32.87 27.02 -23.80
C LYS A 628 -31.93 27.40 -24.95
N ASN A 629 -30.68 27.74 -24.64
CA ASN A 629 -29.63 27.90 -25.65
C ASN A 629 -29.20 26.51 -26.17
N THR A 630 -29.94 26.00 -27.15
CA THR A 630 -29.75 24.63 -27.65
C THR A 630 -28.45 24.42 -28.41
N GLU A 631 -27.81 25.46 -28.94
CA GLU A 631 -26.59 25.33 -29.74
C GLU A 631 -25.40 24.90 -28.86
N VAL A 632 -25.19 25.59 -27.73
CA VAL A 632 -24.13 25.26 -26.76
C VAL A 632 -24.32 23.84 -26.18
N LEU A 633 -25.58 23.46 -25.92
CA LEU A 633 -25.91 22.10 -25.46
C LEU A 633 -25.67 21.05 -26.55
N GLN A 634 -26.02 21.35 -27.80
CA GLN A 634 -25.79 20.46 -28.95
C GLN A 634 -24.30 20.17 -29.16
N ASP A 635 -23.45 21.19 -29.11
CA ASP A 635 -22.00 20.99 -29.28
C ASP A 635 -21.33 20.34 -28.06
N PHE A 636 -21.85 20.54 -26.84
CA PHE A 636 -21.36 19.79 -25.67
C PHE A 636 -21.72 18.31 -25.72
N PHE A 637 -22.96 17.95 -26.09
CA PHE A 637 -23.42 16.56 -26.13
C PHE A 637 -23.15 15.83 -27.47
N ARG A 638 -22.53 16.50 -28.43
CA ARG A 638 -22.18 15.93 -29.75
C ARG A 638 -21.27 14.71 -29.59
N GLN A 639 -21.74 13.55 -30.04
CA GLN A 639 -20.93 12.34 -30.22
C GLN A 639 -20.50 12.25 -31.69
N GLU A 640 -19.25 11.88 -31.95
CA GLU A 640 -18.70 11.78 -33.32
C GLU A 640 -19.37 10.70 -34.18
N ASN A 641 -20.15 9.79 -33.59
CA ASN A 641 -20.75 8.63 -34.25
C ASN A 641 -22.25 8.47 -33.96
N ARG A 642 -23.08 9.47 -34.27
CA ARG A 642 -24.55 9.31 -34.36
C ARG A 642 -25.13 9.97 -35.61
N ASN A 643 -25.85 9.17 -36.41
CA ASN A 643 -26.46 9.61 -37.68
C ASN A 643 -27.74 10.45 -37.47
N GLY A 644 -27.82 11.59 -38.14
CA GLY A 644 -29.09 12.21 -38.60
C GLY A 644 -29.97 12.93 -37.57
N ASP A 645 -30.50 12.22 -36.57
CA ASP A 645 -31.76 12.62 -35.90
C ASP A 645 -31.60 13.39 -34.56
N SER A 646 -30.36 13.69 -34.16
CA SER A 646 -30.06 14.40 -32.90
C SER A 646 -30.75 15.77 -32.75
N ASN A 647 -31.17 16.38 -33.87
CA ASN A 647 -31.81 17.69 -33.90
C ASN A 647 -33.20 17.73 -33.23
N ARG A 648 -33.90 16.60 -33.13
CA ARG A 648 -35.25 16.55 -32.55
C ARG A 648 -35.27 16.32 -31.03
N PHE A 649 -34.25 15.63 -30.51
CA PHE A 649 -34.16 15.26 -29.09
C PHE A 649 -33.91 16.47 -28.16
N ILE A 650 -32.90 17.28 -28.46
CA ILE A 650 -32.36 18.28 -27.51
C ILE A 650 -33.34 19.45 -27.22
N ARG A 651 -34.33 19.69 -28.09
CA ARG A 651 -35.35 20.74 -27.87
C ARG A 651 -36.32 20.46 -26.71
N ASN A 652 -36.36 19.22 -26.20
CA ASN A 652 -37.31 18.77 -25.18
C ASN A 652 -36.65 18.28 -23.86
N PHE A 653 -35.33 18.44 -23.68
CA PHE A 653 -34.62 17.96 -22.48
C PHE A 653 -35.26 18.49 -21.18
N THR A 654 -35.54 17.57 -20.25
CA THR A 654 -35.81 17.94 -18.84
C THR A 654 -34.52 18.29 -18.10
N LEU A 655 -34.62 18.78 -16.86
CA LEU A 655 -33.45 18.98 -16.01
C LEU A 655 -32.78 17.65 -15.66
N ASP A 656 -33.56 16.57 -15.50
CA ASP A 656 -33.04 15.25 -15.18
C ASP A 656 -32.48 14.50 -16.40
N ASP A 657 -32.92 14.79 -17.63
CA ASP A 657 -32.24 14.40 -18.87
C ASP A 657 -30.87 15.10 -19.00
N PHE A 658 -30.83 16.42 -18.78
CA PHE A 658 -29.62 17.24 -18.91
C PHE A 658 -28.53 16.82 -17.93
N LEU A 659 -28.88 16.66 -16.65
CA LEU A 659 -27.94 16.21 -15.61
C LEU A 659 -27.50 14.76 -15.83
N LYS A 660 -28.38 13.92 -16.39
CA LYS A 660 -28.07 12.54 -16.79
C LYS A 660 -27.02 12.47 -17.90
N GLU A 661 -27.24 13.13 -19.03
CA GLU A 661 -26.30 13.13 -20.16
C GLU A 661 -24.94 13.75 -19.75
N ALA A 662 -24.94 14.77 -18.87
CA ALA A 662 -23.71 15.32 -18.31
C ALA A 662 -22.94 14.30 -17.46
N MET A 663 -23.63 13.54 -16.60
CA MET A 663 -23.01 12.46 -15.81
C MET A 663 -22.47 11.34 -16.71
N GLU A 664 -23.22 10.90 -17.72
CA GLU A 664 -22.78 9.85 -18.65
C GLU A 664 -21.54 10.27 -19.44
N LYS A 665 -21.49 11.52 -19.93
CA LYS A 665 -20.29 12.09 -20.60
C LYS A 665 -19.09 12.15 -19.65
N SER A 666 -19.28 12.47 -18.36
CA SER A 666 -18.20 12.47 -17.37
C SER A 666 -17.70 11.05 -17.06
N LEU A 667 -18.59 10.07 -16.93
CA LEU A 667 -18.21 8.68 -16.67
C LEU A 667 -17.41 8.07 -17.85
N GLN A 668 -17.68 8.50 -19.08
CA GLN A 668 -16.92 8.14 -20.29
C GLN A 668 -15.52 8.80 -20.35
N SER A 669 -15.24 9.83 -19.54
CA SER A 669 -13.95 10.52 -19.51
C SER A 669 -12.85 9.65 -18.88
N LYS A 670 -11.75 9.44 -19.60
CA LYS A 670 -10.61 8.60 -19.19
C LYS A 670 -9.74 9.23 -18.09
N ASN A 671 -9.56 10.55 -18.11
CA ASN A 671 -8.74 11.32 -17.16
C ASN A 671 -9.58 12.00 -16.06
N GLY A 672 -10.91 11.94 -16.16
CA GLY A 672 -11.83 12.55 -15.19
C GLY A 672 -12.09 14.05 -15.40
N HIS A 673 -11.76 14.62 -16.57
CA HIS A 673 -11.73 16.08 -16.80
C HIS A 673 -13.07 16.85 -16.68
N LEU A 674 -14.16 16.17 -16.30
CA LEU A 674 -15.50 16.74 -16.10
C LEU A 674 -16.06 16.43 -14.71
N ASP A 675 -15.32 15.75 -13.83
CA ASP A 675 -15.89 15.19 -12.61
C ASP A 675 -16.36 16.25 -11.62
N LEU A 676 -15.55 17.29 -11.39
CA LEU A 676 -15.87 18.36 -10.45
C LEU A 676 -16.86 19.36 -11.08
N PHE A 677 -16.75 19.65 -12.38
CA PHE A 677 -17.80 20.29 -13.19
C PHE A 677 -19.18 19.62 -13.04
N VAL A 678 -19.27 18.28 -13.12
CA VAL A 678 -20.56 17.56 -12.94
C VAL A 678 -21.03 17.53 -11.49
N ARG A 679 -20.12 17.45 -10.50
CA ARG A 679 -20.46 17.64 -9.08
C ARG A 679 -21.13 19.00 -8.85
N PHE A 680 -20.55 20.06 -9.42
CA PHE A 680 -21.14 21.41 -9.36
C PHE A 680 -22.49 21.50 -10.06
N LEU A 681 -22.66 20.94 -11.28
CA LEU A 681 -23.96 20.92 -11.97
C LEU A 681 -25.07 20.28 -11.12
N HIS A 682 -24.77 19.19 -10.40
CA HIS A 682 -25.73 18.54 -9.51
C HIS A 682 -26.01 19.35 -8.24
N GLY A 683 -24.99 19.92 -7.57
CA GLY A 683 -25.20 20.81 -6.42
C GLY A 683 -25.93 22.11 -6.77
N LEU A 684 -25.81 22.61 -8.01
CA LEU A 684 -26.54 23.74 -8.55
C LEU A 684 -28.02 23.42 -8.81
N CYS A 685 -28.44 22.14 -8.77
CA CYS A 685 -29.85 21.77 -8.86
C CYS A 685 -30.64 22.07 -7.56
N LEU A 686 -29.95 22.39 -6.45
CA LEU A 686 -30.57 22.66 -5.15
C LEU A 686 -31.15 24.07 -5.04
N GLU A 687 -32.29 24.17 -4.36
CA GLU A 687 -32.96 25.45 -4.11
C GLU A 687 -32.11 26.41 -3.27
N SER A 688 -31.20 25.91 -2.42
CA SER A 688 -30.23 26.73 -1.68
C SER A 688 -29.33 27.53 -2.62
N ASN A 689 -28.67 26.84 -3.56
CA ASN A 689 -27.76 27.45 -4.53
C ASN A 689 -28.52 28.27 -5.58
N GLN A 690 -29.74 27.87 -5.95
CA GLN A 690 -30.61 28.66 -6.83
C GLN A 690 -31.18 29.93 -6.17
N ARG A 691 -31.39 29.96 -4.85
CA ARG A 691 -31.71 31.21 -4.13
C ARG A 691 -30.50 32.15 -4.07
N LEU A 692 -29.28 31.62 -3.95
CA LEU A 692 -28.04 32.42 -3.90
C LEU A 692 -27.63 32.97 -5.28
N LEU A 693 -27.85 32.20 -6.34
CA LEU A 693 -27.40 32.50 -7.71
C LEU A 693 -28.56 32.66 -8.71
N GLY A 694 -29.79 32.89 -8.26
CA GLY A 694 -30.99 32.89 -9.14
C GLY A 694 -30.95 33.93 -10.26
N GLY A 695 -30.31 35.08 -10.01
CA GLY A 695 -30.05 36.11 -11.03
C GLY A 695 -28.98 35.74 -12.07
N LEU A 696 -28.34 34.57 -11.93
CA LEU A 696 -27.41 33.97 -12.91
C LEU A 696 -28.05 32.72 -13.54
N LEU A 697 -28.57 31.80 -12.73
CA LEU A 697 -29.07 30.50 -13.18
C LEU A 697 -30.44 30.57 -13.88
N GLY A 698 -31.22 31.64 -13.69
CA GLY A 698 -32.59 31.76 -14.18
C GLY A 698 -33.62 31.02 -13.31
N GLN A 699 -34.90 31.43 -13.37
CA GLN A 699 -35.94 30.79 -12.56
C GLN A 699 -36.41 29.46 -13.17
N THR A 700 -35.98 28.37 -12.55
CA THR A 700 -36.54 27.03 -12.76
C THR A 700 -37.50 26.69 -11.62
N GLN A 701 -38.69 26.18 -11.95
CA GLN A 701 -39.64 25.65 -10.95
C GLN A 701 -39.22 24.26 -10.48
N ASN A 702 -38.05 24.17 -9.84
CA ASN A 702 -37.46 22.92 -9.35
C ASN A 702 -38.17 22.44 -8.07
N GLY A 703 -39.40 21.97 -8.24
CA GLY A 703 -40.11 21.27 -7.17
C GLY A 703 -39.32 20.04 -6.70
N THR A 704 -39.40 19.73 -5.41
CA THR A 704 -38.70 18.61 -4.75
C THR A 704 -38.92 17.24 -5.40
N LYS A 705 -39.96 17.10 -6.25
CA LYS A 705 -40.18 15.96 -7.13
C LYS A 705 -39.04 15.76 -8.15
N ILE A 706 -38.56 16.83 -8.80
CA ILE A 706 -37.51 16.75 -9.84
C ILE A 706 -36.17 16.35 -9.21
N ILE A 707 -35.81 16.95 -8.07
CA ILE A 707 -34.58 16.59 -7.34
C ILE A 707 -34.60 15.09 -6.96
N LYS A 708 -35.75 14.55 -6.54
CA LYS A 708 -35.91 13.10 -6.29
C LYS A 708 -35.79 12.24 -7.56
N ILE A 709 -36.20 12.74 -8.73
CA ILE A 709 -36.00 12.04 -10.01
C ILE A 709 -34.52 12.05 -10.40
N VAL A 710 -33.81 13.19 -10.31
CA VAL A 710 -32.35 13.26 -10.54
C VAL A 710 -31.61 12.29 -9.62
N SER A 711 -31.90 12.31 -8.31
CA SER A 711 -31.36 11.36 -7.33
C SER A 711 -31.65 9.90 -7.70
N LYS A 712 -32.84 9.60 -8.22
CA LYS A 712 -33.21 8.25 -8.68
C LYS A 712 -32.42 7.87 -9.95
N ASN A 713 -32.29 8.77 -10.91
CA ASN A 713 -31.56 8.52 -12.16
C ASN A 713 -30.08 8.17 -11.86
N LEU A 714 -29.42 8.93 -10.97
CA LEU A 714 -28.08 8.60 -10.46
C LEU A 714 -28.02 7.20 -9.80
N LYS A 715 -29.02 6.86 -8.97
CA LYS A 715 -29.14 5.55 -8.31
C LYS A 715 -29.54 4.40 -9.25
N GLU A 716 -29.99 4.69 -10.47
CA GLU A 716 -30.26 3.71 -11.53
C GLU A 716 -29.06 3.53 -12.48
N MET A 717 -28.32 4.58 -12.82
CA MET A 717 -27.03 4.47 -13.56
C MET A 717 -26.05 3.50 -12.89
N ASN A 718 -25.95 3.60 -11.56
CA ASN A 718 -25.26 2.67 -10.66
C ASN A 718 -25.45 1.18 -11.01
N LYS A 719 -26.66 0.80 -11.45
CA LYS A 719 -27.02 -0.60 -11.73
C LYS A 719 -26.55 -1.10 -13.10
N THR A 720 -25.86 -0.28 -13.89
CA THR A 720 -25.39 -0.65 -15.24
C THR A 720 -23.94 -1.17 -15.19
N HIS A 721 -23.70 -2.33 -15.81
CA HIS A 721 -22.41 -3.05 -15.75
C HIS A 721 -21.25 -2.39 -16.54
N PHE A 722 -21.43 -1.18 -17.07
CA PHE A 722 -20.47 -0.52 -17.97
C PHE A 722 -19.59 0.55 -17.30
N ILE A 723 -19.83 0.88 -16.02
CA ILE A 723 -19.12 1.94 -15.29
C ILE A 723 -18.03 1.30 -14.41
N SER A 724 -16.76 1.71 -14.59
CA SER A 724 -15.66 1.19 -13.78
C SER A 724 -15.70 1.71 -12.32
N PRO A 725 -15.22 0.93 -11.34
CA PRO A 725 -15.38 1.25 -9.91
C PRO A 725 -14.86 2.64 -9.53
N ASP A 726 -13.68 3.02 -10.03
CA ASP A 726 -13.03 4.30 -9.72
C ASP A 726 -13.79 5.53 -10.25
N ARG A 727 -14.58 5.36 -11.32
CA ARG A 727 -15.48 6.40 -11.85
C ARG A 727 -16.80 6.43 -11.07
N SER A 728 -17.27 5.27 -10.60
CA SER A 728 -18.57 5.13 -9.90
C SER A 728 -18.66 5.92 -8.58
N ILE A 729 -17.53 6.23 -7.93
CA ILE A 729 -17.50 7.08 -6.74
C ILE A 729 -18.02 8.51 -7.03
N ASN A 730 -17.86 9.02 -8.26
CA ASN A 730 -18.34 10.37 -8.59
C ASN A 730 -19.88 10.48 -8.53
N ILE A 731 -20.61 9.36 -8.71
CA ILE A 731 -22.07 9.31 -8.49
C ILE A 731 -22.40 9.55 -7.01
N PHE A 732 -21.64 8.96 -6.09
CA PHE A 732 -21.80 9.19 -4.64
C PHE A 732 -21.42 10.63 -4.24
N HIS A 733 -20.39 11.20 -4.85
CA HIS A 733 -20.06 12.61 -4.66
C HIS A 733 -21.18 13.54 -5.18
N CYS A 734 -21.77 13.29 -6.35
CA CYS A 734 -22.90 14.07 -6.87
C CYS A 734 -24.14 13.98 -5.97
N LEU A 735 -24.47 12.79 -5.44
CA LEU A 735 -25.52 12.62 -4.44
C LEU A 735 -25.23 13.42 -3.15
N THR A 736 -23.97 13.46 -2.73
CA THR A 736 -23.53 14.25 -1.56
C THR A 736 -23.66 15.76 -1.80
N GLU A 737 -23.29 16.26 -2.98
CA GLU A 737 -23.50 17.66 -3.37
C GLU A 737 -25.00 18.04 -3.47
N MET A 738 -25.86 17.07 -3.81
CA MET A 738 -27.32 17.20 -3.75
C MET A 738 -27.90 17.06 -2.34
N ASN A 739 -27.06 16.96 -1.29
CA ASN A 739 -27.48 16.67 0.09
C ASN A 739 -28.35 15.39 0.25
N ASP A 740 -28.27 14.44 -0.69
CA ASP A 740 -28.98 13.16 -0.61
C ASP A 740 -28.23 12.20 0.32
N GLN A 741 -28.62 12.22 1.59
CA GLN A 741 -28.02 11.41 2.63
C GLN A 741 -28.47 9.94 2.61
N SER A 742 -29.33 9.48 1.69
CA SER A 742 -29.91 8.13 1.81
C SER A 742 -28.83 7.04 1.78
N VAL A 743 -27.82 7.15 0.91
CA VAL A 743 -26.73 6.16 0.84
C VAL A 743 -25.92 6.14 2.15
N GLN A 744 -25.73 7.29 2.81
CA GLN A 744 -25.07 7.34 4.12
C GLN A 744 -25.96 6.80 5.24
N GLN A 745 -27.27 7.02 5.18
CA GLN A 745 -28.27 6.50 6.13
C GLN A 745 -28.42 4.98 6.00
N GLU A 746 -28.60 4.46 4.79
CA GLU A 746 -28.62 3.03 4.47
C GLU A 746 -27.36 2.32 4.99
N ILE A 747 -26.17 2.92 4.80
CA ILE A 747 -24.91 2.39 5.32
C ILE A 747 -24.84 2.50 6.85
N GLN A 748 -25.30 3.59 7.47
CA GLN A 748 -25.32 3.72 8.92
C GLN A 748 -26.31 2.76 9.59
N GLU A 749 -27.46 2.49 8.97
CA GLU A 749 -28.45 1.51 9.45
C GLU A 749 -27.86 0.10 9.36
N PHE A 750 -27.25 -0.26 8.23
CA PHE A 750 -26.52 -1.53 8.05
C PHE A 750 -25.33 -1.69 9.02
N LEU A 751 -24.67 -0.60 9.43
CA LEU A 751 -23.61 -0.63 10.44
C LEU A 751 -24.13 -0.69 11.88
N LYS A 752 -25.38 -0.29 12.14
CA LYS A 752 -26.04 -0.28 13.46
C LYS A 752 -26.84 -1.55 13.75
N SER A 753 -27.21 -2.35 12.74
CA SER A 753 -27.78 -3.68 12.97
C SER A 753 -26.71 -4.63 13.50
N GLU A 754 -26.84 -5.05 14.76
CA GLU A 754 -25.94 -6.01 15.42
C GLU A 754 -25.89 -7.34 14.64
N ASP A 755 -27.05 -7.81 14.18
CA ASP A 755 -27.16 -8.89 13.19
C ASP A 755 -26.88 -8.40 11.75
N ARG A 756 -25.61 -8.37 11.37
CA ARG A 756 -25.14 -8.13 9.97
C ARG A 756 -25.52 -9.25 8.97
N VAL A 757 -26.53 -10.06 9.29
CA VAL A 757 -26.82 -11.36 8.67
C VAL A 757 -28.23 -11.42 8.06
N GLN A 758 -29.20 -10.66 8.56
CA GLN A 758 -30.59 -10.76 8.11
C GLN A 758 -30.91 -9.90 6.88
N GLY A 759 -30.76 -10.50 5.70
CA GLY A 759 -31.63 -10.24 4.54
C GLY A 759 -31.34 -9.02 3.66
N GLN A 760 -30.59 -8.02 4.11
CA GLN A 760 -30.30 -6.83 3.30
C GLN A 760 -28.97 -6.97 2.53
N GLU A 761 -29.05 -7.06 1.20
CA GLU A 761 -27.87 -7.07 0.32
C GLU A 761 -27.34 -5.66 0.05
N LEU A 762 -26.03 -5.46 0.21
CA LEU A 762 -25.37 -4.25 -0.25
C LEU A 762 -25.20 -4.29 -1.78
N SER A 763 -25.72 -3.26 -2.44
CA SER A 763 -25.43 -2.98 -3.85
C SER A 763 -23.98 -2.56 -4.07
N GLU A 764 -23.52 -2.56 -5.32
CA GLU A 764 -22.13 -2.26 -5.66
C GLU A 764 -21.67 -0.85 -5.28
N ILE A 765 -22.51 0.20 -5.39
CA ILE A 765 -22.16 1.52 -4.83
C ILE A 765 -22.28 1.57 -3.32
N GLN A 766 -23.22 0.89 -2.66
CA GLN A 766 -23.22 0.81 -1.18
C GLN A 766 -21.93 0.15 -0.68
N CYS A 767 -21.41 -0.87 -1.39
CA CYS A 767 -20.10 -1.46 -1.13
C CYS A 767 -18.96 -0.44 -1.34
N SER A 768 -18.97 0.29 -2.46
CA SER A 768 -17.92 1.27 -2.79
C SER A 768 -17.91 2.47 -1.82
N ALA A 769 -19.10 2.94 -1.43
CA ALA A 769 -19.29 4.03 -0.47
C ALA A 769 -18.99 3.59 0.96
N LEU A 770 -19.34 2.36 1.37
CA LEU A 770 -18.93 1.79 2.65
C LEU A 770 -17.41 1.64 2.73
N ALA A 771 -16.76 1.15 1.66
CA ALA A 771 -15.30 1.08 1.59
C ALA A 771 -14.63 2.45 1.68
N TYR A 772 -15.25 3.49 1.08
CA TYR A 772 -14.80 4.88 1.21
C TYR A 772 -14.99 5.40 2.62
N MET A 773 -16.20 5.25 3.21
CA MET A 773 -16.51 5.67 4.59
C MET A 773 -15.59 5.02 5.62
N LEU A 774 -15.32 3.72 5.50
CA LEU A 774 -14.35 3.01 6.35
C LEU A 774 -12.92 3.54 6.16
N GLN A 775 -12.49 3.87 4.94
CA GLN A 775 -11.17 4.48 4.68
C GLN A 775 -11.02 5.90 5.24
N ILE A 776 -12.08 6.72 5.24
CA ILE A 776 -12.01 8.12 5.72
C ILE A 776 -12.36 8.28 7.21
N SER A 777 -12.86 7.22 7.86
CA SER A 777 -13.15 7.16 9.29
C SER A 777 -11.94 7.56 10.15
N GLU A 778 -12.19 8.19 11.29
CA GLU A 778 -11.16 8.42 12.31
C GLU A 778 -11.01 7.23 13.27
N GLU A 779 -12.08 6.46 13.43
CA GLU A 779 -12.06 5.17 14.12
C GLU A 779 -11.49 4.09 13.20
N VAL A 780 -10.50 3.34 13.71
CA VAL A 780 -9.90 2.18 13.05
C VAL A 780 -10.78 0.96 13.33
N LEU A 781 -11.15 0.19 12.29
CA LEU A 781 -11.92 -1.03 12.47
C LEU A 781 -11.04 -2.17 13.00
N ASP A 782 -11.37 -2.76 14.15
CA ASP A 782 -10.54 -3.83 14.73
C ASP A 782 -10.49 -5.08 13.82
N GLU A 783 -11.63 -5.55 13.31
CA GLU A 783 -11.70 -6.71 12.40
C GLU A 783 -12.59 -6.45 11.17
N PHE A 784 -11.97 -6.43 9.98
CA PHE A 784 -12.65 -6.41 8.68
C PHE A 784 -12.77 -7.83 8.12
N VAL A 785 -13.98 -8.39 8.13
CA VAL A 785 -14.26 -9.75 7.62
C VAL A 785 -15.12 -9.68 6.37
N LEU A 786 -14.52 -9.94 5.20
CA LEU A 786 -15.19 -9.71 3.92
C LEU A 786 -16.45 -10.57 3.74
N HIS A 787 -16.47 -11.79 4.26
CA HIS A 787 -17.64 -12.68 4.15
C HIS A 787 -18.82 -12.28 5.05
N ARG A 788 -18.65 -11.40 6.06
CA ARG A 788 -19.75 -10.88 6.88
C ARG A 788 -20.61 -9.84 6.15
N TYR A 789 -20.17 -9.35 4.98
CA TYR A 789 -20.94 -8.41 4.18
C TYR A 789 -21.74 -9.18 3.12
N ASN A 790 -23.07 -9.15 3.22
CA ASN A 790 -23.92 -9.65 2.15
C ASN A 790 -24.00 -8.62 1.01
N THR A 791 -23.92 -9.08 -0.24
CA THR A 791 -23.70 -8.21 -1.42
C THR A 791 -24.38 -8.77 -2.65
N SER A 792 -25.06 -7.93 -3.43
CA SER A 792 -25.84 -8.37 -4.61
C SER A 792 -25.01 -8.92 -5.78
N SER A 793 -23.68 -8.85 -5.71
CA SER A 793 -22.74 -9.46 -6.64
C SER A 793 -21.40 -9.76 -5.96
N SER A 794 -20.61 -10.68 -6.52
CA SER A 794 -19.21 -10.89 -6.11
C SER A 794 -18.36 -9.62 -6.30
N GLN A 795 -18.68 -8.79 -7.30
CA GLN A 795 -18.06 -7.50 -7.53
C GLN A 795 -18.31 -6.52 -6.37
N GLY A 796 -19.45 -6.63 -5.66
CA GLY A 796 -19.71 -5.90 -4.42
C GLY A 796 -18.66 -6.16 -3.35
N LYS A 797 -18.34 -7.44 -3.08
CA LYS A 797 -17.26 -7.83 -2.16
C LYS A 797 -15.89 -7.34 -2.64
N LEU A 798 -15.59 -7.43 -3.95
CA LEU A 798 -14.35 -6.87 -4.50
C LEU A 798 -14.21 -5.35 -4.29
N ARG A 799 -15.32 -4.60 -4.32
CA ARG A 799 -15.36 -3.16 -4.02
C ARG A 799 -15.21 -2.81 -2.54
N LEU A 800 -15.38 -3.76 -1.62
CA LEU A 800 -15.14 -3.57 -0.18
C LEU A 800 -13.66 -3.65 0.22
N ILE A 801 -12.82 -4.32 -0.58
CA ILE A 801 -11.40 -4.58 -0.26
C ILE A 801 -10.59 -3.32 0.11
N PRO A 802 -10.76 -2.13 -0.51
CA PRO A 802 -10.05 -0.91 -0.10
C PRO A 802 -10.22 -0.51 1.38
N ALA A 803 -11.24 -1.02 2.08
CA ALA A 803 -11.43 -0.82 3.52
C ALA A 803 -10.27 -1.36 4.37
N VAL A 804 -9.47 -2.34 3.88
CA VAL A 804 -8.35 -2.92 4.66
C VAL A 804 -7.29 -1.89 5.06
N ARG A 805 -7.20 -0.75 4.36
CA ARG A 805 -6.33 0.37 4.72
C ARG A 805 -6.57 0.92 6.13
N ASN A 806 -7.79 0.81 6.67
CA ASN A 806 -8.17 1.35 7.98
C ASN A 806 -8.73 0.27 8.93
N CYS A 807 -8.07 -0.90 8.98
CA CYS A 807 -8.40 -1.94 9.94
C CYS A 807 -7.15 -2.55 10.59
N ARG A 808 -7.28 -3.18 11.77
CA ARG A 808 -6.16 -3.92 12.40
C ARG A 808 -6.02 -5.33 11.87
N LYS A 809 -7.14 -5.97 11.51
CA LYS A 809 -7.19 -7.35 11.01
C LYS A 809 -8.08 -7.45 9.80
N ALA A 810 -7.58 -8.02 8.70
CA ALA A 810 -8.32 -8.22 7.46
C ALA A 810 -8.46 -9.72 7.14
N VAL A 811 -9.68 -10.17 6.87
CA VAL A 811 -10.01 -11.57 6.56
C VAL A 811 -10.67 -11.67 5.18
N LEU A 812 -9.88 -12.05 4.16
CA LEU A 812 -10.23 -12.06 2.73
C LEU A 812 -10.15 -13.49 2.16
N ARG A 813 -10.96 -14.40 2.71
CA ARG A 813 -10.96 -15.85 2.37
C ARG A 813 -11.87 -16.16 1.17
N ASN A 814 -11.55 -17.22 0.43
CA ASN A 814 -12.34 -17.77 -0.68
C ASN A 814 -12.75 -16.69 -1.69
N PHE A 815 -11.74 -16.03 -2.27
CA PHE A 815 -11.90 -14.96 -3.23
C PHE A 815 -10.86 -15.02 -4.36
N ASN A 816 -11.33 -15.07 -5.59
CA ASN A 816 -10.49 -14.89 -6.78
C ASN A 816 -10.12 -13.40 -6.93
N LEU A 817 -9.06 -12.98 -6.22
CA LEU A 817 -8.59 -11.60 -6.16
C LEU A 817 -7.94 -11.20 -7.50
N SER A 818 -8.60 -10.33 -8.26
CA SER A 818 -7.98 -9.76 -9.46
C SER A 818 -6.77 -8.87 -9.11
N ARG A 819 -5.82 -8.70 -10.04
CA ARG A 819 -4.64 -7.82 -9.87
C ARG A 819 -4.98 -6.41 -9.41
N LEU A 820 -6.12 -5.86 -9.84
CA LEU A 820 -6.58 -4.52 -9.44
C LEU A 820 -7.01 -4.48 -7.96
N ASN A 821 -7.68 -5.53 -7.48
CA ASN A 821 -8.07 -5.65 -6.08
C ASN A 821 -6.86 -5.95 -5.19
N PHE A 822 -5.92 -6.76 -5.68
CA PHE A 822 -4.68 -7.06 -4.97
C PHE A 822 -3.81 -5.81 -4.76
N SER A 823 -3.81 -4.87 -5.73
CA SER A 823 -3.19 -3.55 -5.59
C SER A 823 -3.71 -2.76 -4.36
N SER A 824 -4.99 -2.92 -3.99
CA SER A 824 -5.55 -2.25 -2.80
C SER A 824 -4.98 -2.81 -1.49
N VAL A 825 -4.77 -4.12 -1.40
CA VAL A 825 -4.13 -4.78 -0.25
C VAL A 825 -2.66 -4.37 -0.17
N VAL A 826 -1.94 -4.40 -1.29
CA VAL A 826 -0.52 -4.03 -1.36
C VAL A 826 -0.32 -2.55 -1.05
N SER A 827 -1.22 -1.67 -1.49
CA SER A 827 -1.19 -0.26 -1.11
C SER A 827 -1.50 -0.02 0.37
N ALA A 828 -2.25 -0.90 1.04
CA ALA A 828 -2.41 -0.82 2.50
C ALA A 828 -1.11 -1.18 3.21
N LEU A 829 -0.42 -2.26 2.78
CA LEU A 829 0.87 -2.70 3.33
C LEU A 829 2.01 -1.70 3.06
N LYS A 830 2.03 -1.06 1.88
CA LYS A 830 2.97 0.03 1.53
C LYS A 830 2.71 1.35 2.28
N SER A 831 1.60 1.50 2.99
CA SER A 831 1.24 2.72 3.73
C SER A 831 1.38 2.52 5.24
N ASN A 832 1.38 3.61 6.01
CA ASN A 832 1.39 3.58 7.48
C ASN A 832 0.05 3.10 8.10
N SER A 833 -0.49 2.00 7.58
CA SER A 833 -1.77 1.41 7.96
C SER A 833 -1.73 0.81 9.38
N PRO A 834 -2.86 0.78 10.11
CA PRO A 834 -2.99 0.05 11.36
C PRO A 834 -2.98 -1.49 11.22
N LEU A 835 -2.95 -2.03 10.00
CA LEU A 835 -3.05 -3.47 9.70
C LEU A 835 -1.90 -4.28 10.31
N ARG A 836 -2.26 -5.25 11.17
CA ARG A 836 -1.37 -6.19 11.88
C ARG A 836 -1.58 -7.64 11.46
N GLU A 837 -2.82 -8.03 11.16
CA GLU A 837 -3.17 -9.39 10.77
C GLU A 837 -3.82 -9.41 9.37
N LEU A 838 -3.33 -10.28 8.48
CA LEU A 838 -3.88 -10.48 7.15
C LEU A 838 -4.11 -11.98 6.89
N ASP A 839 -5.38 -12.34 6.74
CA ASP A 839 -5.84 -13.73 6.56
C ASP A 839 -6.40 -13.90 5.14
N LEU A 840 -5.58 -14.49 4.27
CA LEU A 840 -5.85 -14.77 2.86
C LEU A 840 -6.10 -16.27 2.62
N ARG A 841 -6.46 -17.05 3.64
CA ARG A 841 -6.60 -18.51 3.48
C ARG A 841 -7.71 -18.91 2.51
N TRP A 842 -7.58 -20.12 1.93
CA TRP A 842 -8.52 -20.67 0.94
C TRP A 842 -8.62 -19.78 -0.31
N ASN A 843 -7.48 -19.36 -0.86
CA ASN A 843 -7.38 -18.59 -2.11
C ASN A 843 -6.57 -19.38 -3.13
N GLU A 844 -7.06 -20.57 -3.51
CA GLU A 844 -6.43 -21.63 -4.33
C GLU A 844 -5.98 -21.22 -5.75
N HIS A 845 -6.16 -19.96 -6.14
CA HIS A 845 -5.77 -19.41 -7.45
C HIS A 845 -4.84 -18.19 -7.32
N LEU A 846 -4.25 -17.97 -6.14
CA LEU A 846 -3.31 -16.90 -5.87
C LEU A 846 -1.96 -17.18 -6.53
N ARG A 847 -1.78 -16.68 -7.76
CA ARG A 847 -0.59 -16.94 -8.58
C ARG A 847 0.64 -16.23 -8.01
N ASP A 848 1.83 -16.73 -8.36
CA ASP A 848 3.12 -16.14 -7.95
C ASP A 848 3.27 -14.65 -8.32
N SER A 849 2.60 -14.16 -9.36
CA SER A 849 2.57 -12.73 -9.70
C SER A 849 1.88 -11.86 -8.65
N GLU A 850 0.83 -12.39 -8.01
CA GLU A 850 0.06 -11.75 -6.96
C GLU A 850 0.75 -11.91 -5.61
N VAL A 851 1.35 -13.07 -5.32
CA VAL A 851 2.21 -13.27 -4.12
C VAL A 851 3.44 -12.38 -4.17
N LYS A 852 4.11 -12.25 -5.32
CA LYS A 852 5.24 -11.33 -5.46
C LYS A 852 4.82 -9.86 -5.28
N LEU A 853 3.60 -9.50 -5.70
CA LEU A 853 3.04 -8.19 -5.43
C LEU A 853 2.78 -8.00 -3.92
N LEU A 854 2.25 -9.02 -3.22
CA LEU A 854 2.12 -9.04 -1.76
C LEU A 854 3.46 -8.77 -1.07
N CYS A 855 4.50 -9.50 -1.48
CA CYS A 855 5.85 -9.40 -0.92
C CYS A 855 6.42 -7.98 -1.09
N SER A 856 6.25 -7.34 -2.25
CA SER A 856 6.63 -5.93 -2.46
C SER A 856 5.82 -4.90 -1.64
N GLY A 857 4.72 -5.32 -1.02
CA GLY A 857 4.02 -4.56 0.03
C GLY A 857 4.58 -4.85 1.42
N LEU A 858 4.92 -6.12 1.70
CA LEU A 858 5.48 -6.56 2.98
C LEU A 858 6.92 -6.08 3.22
N GLU A 859 7.72 -5.94 2.15
CA GLU A 859 9.09 -5.39 2.14
C GLU A 859 9.12 -3.85 2.37
N SER A 860 7.96 -3.19 2.43
CA SER A 860 7.89 -1.75 2.69
C SER A 860 8.30 -1.44 4.14
N PRO A 861 9.11 -0.38 4.40
CA PRO A 861 9.44 0.05 5.76
C PRO A 861 8.24 0.60 6.56
N HIS A 862 7.07 0.67 5.93
CA HIS A 862 5.77 0.96 6.56
C HIS A 862 5.01 -0.26 7.01
N CYS A 863 5.35 -1.44 6.48
CA CYS A 863 4.57 -2.63 6.70
C CYS A 863 4.59 -2.99 8.18
N ARG A 864 3.42 -2.89 8.79
CA ARG A 864 3.18 -3.15 10.21
C ARG A 864 2.59 -4.53 10.46
N LEU A 865 2.55 -5.37 9.42
CA LEU A 865 1.98 -6.70 9.49
C LEU A 865 2.83 -7.61 10.37
N GLU A 866 2.20 -8.21 11.37
CA GLU A 866 2.80 -9.12 12.34
C GLU A 866 2.35 -10.57 12.07
N THR A 867 1.14 -10.77 11.54
CA THR A 867 0.58 -12.09 11.20
C THR A 867 0.12 -12.17 9.74
N LEU A 868 0.56 -13.20 9.01
CA LEU A 868 0.13 -13.52 7.65
C LEU A 868 -0.32 -14.98 7.54
N ASN A 869 -1.56 -15.19 7.09
CA ASN A 869 -2.08 -16.52 6.78
C ASN A 869 -2.31 -16.68 5.27
N LEU A 870 -1.59 -17.63 4.67
CA LEU A 870 -1.67 -18.04 3.27
C LEU A 870 -1.99 -19.55 3.18
N SER A 871 -2.67 -20.12 4.16
CA SER A 871 -3.02 -21.56 4.12
C SER A 871 -4.05 -21.85 3.02
N ILE A 872 -3.85 -22.93 2.26
CA ILE A 872 -4.68 -23.27 1.08
C ILE A 872 -4.68 -22.10 0.05
N CYS A 873 -3.51 -21.78 -0.50
CA CYS A 873 -3.31 -20.72 -1.50
C CYS A 873 -2.63 -21.19 -2.79
N SER A 874 -2.31 -22.48 -2.93
CA SER A 874 -1.58 -23.06 -4.07
C SER A 874 -0.20 -22.42 -4.29
N LEU A 875 0.51 -22.12 -3.21
CA LEU A 875 1.83 -21.49 -3.25
C LEU A 875 2.90 -22.42 -3.87
N SER A 876 3.77 -21.85 -4.70
CA SER A 876 4.91 -22.54 -5.32
C SER A 876 6.26 -22.15 -4.70
N GLU A 877 7.34 -22.79 -5.17
CA GLU A 877 8.73 -22.38 -4.89
C GLU A 877 8.99 -20.88 -5.18
N VAL A 878 8.36 -20.29 -6.20
CA VAL A 878 8.53 -18.87 -6.55
C VAL A 878 7.86 -17.95 -5.51
N SER A 879 6.71 -18.37 -4.98
CA SER A 879 6.07 -17.73 -3.82
C SER A 879 6.98 -17.79 -2.58
N CYS A 880 7.55 -18.95 -2.26
CA CYS A 880 8.49 -19.08 -1.14
C CYS A 880 9.78 -18.26 -1.33
N SER A 881 10.31 -18.16 -2.54
CA SER A 881 11.43 -17.27 -2.86
C SER A 881 11.12 -15.80 -2.56
N SER A 882 9.89 -15.37 -2.85
CA SER A 882 9.39 -14.01 -2.56
C SER A 882 9.13 -13.80 -1.06
N LEU A 883 8.65 -14.81 -0.33
CA LEU A 883 8.52 -14.75 1.14
C LEU A 883 9.91 -14.73 1.82
N ALA A 884 10.91 -15.40 1.26
CA ALA A 884 12.28 -15.39 1.77
C ALA A 884 12.93 -14.00 1.65
N SER A 885 12.59 -13.16 0.67
CA SER A 885 13.06 -11.77 0.61
C SER A 885 12.35 -10.86 1.64
N VAL A 886 11.06 -11.08 1.91
CA VAL A 886 10.33 -10.43 3.04
C VAL A 886 11.00 -10.72 4.39
N LEU A 887 11.42 -11.97 4.64
CA LEU A 887 12.12 -12.35 5.88
C LEU A 887 13.56 -11.79 5.96
N LYS A 888 14.18 -11.49 4.82
CA LYS A 888 15.50 -10.81 4.73
C LYS A 888 15.40 -9.29 4.88
N SER A 889 14.24 -8.71 4.62
CA SER A 889 14.02 -7.25 4.65
C SER A 889 14.24 -6.64 6.04
N ASN A 890 14.60 -5.36 6.07
CA ASN A 890 14.81 -4.61 7.31
C ASN A 890 14.14 -3.24 7.19
N PRO A 891 13.09 -2.93 7.99
CA PRO A 891 12.54 -3.75 9.07
C PRO A 891 11.50 -4.78 8.60
N SER A 892 11.78 -6.08 8.75
CA SER A 892 10.71 -7.09 8.74
C SER A 892 9.90 -6.99 10.04
N HIS A 893 8.57 -6.96 9.95
CA HIS A 893 7.66 -6.92 11.10
C HIS A 893 6.93 -8.24 11.37
N LEU A 894 7.03 -9.20 10.45
CA LEU A 894 6.30 -10.46 10.48
C LEU A 894 6.83 -11.38 11.61
N ARG A 895 5.92 -11.85 12.47
CA ARG A 895 6.17 -12.80 13.56
C ARG A 895 5.51 -14.16 13.31
N ASP A 896 4.33 -14.17 12.70
CA ASP A 896 3.52 -15.37 12.55
C ASP A 896 3.19 -15.61 11.07
N LEU A 897 3.66 -16.73 10.52
CA LEU A 897 3.44 -17.13 9.13
C LEU A 897 2.84 -18.53 9.05
N ASP A 898 1.67 -18.63 8.44
CA ASP A 898 0.96 -19.89 8.21
C ASP A 898 0.84 -20.18 6.72
N LEU A 899 1.56 -21.22 6.27
CA LEU A 899 1.62 -21.70 4.89
C LEU A 899 0.97 -23.09 4.73
N SER A 900 0.19 -23.53 5.73
CA SER A 900 -0.35 -24.90 5.78
C SER A 900 -1.21 -25.27 4.56
N GLU A 901 -1.27 -26.56 4.22
CA GLU A 901 -2.02 -27.15 3.10
C GLU A 901 -1.62 -26.62 1.71
N ASN A 902 -0.49 -25.93 1.58
CA ASN A 902 0.12 -25.63 0.28
C ASN A 902 0.99 -26.80 -0.17
N GLN A 903 0.34 -27.80 -0.75
CA GLN A 903 0.93 -29.08 -1.13
C GLN A 903 1.91 -29.01 -2.33
N ASP A 904 1.99 -27.86 -3.00
CA ASP A 904 2.93 -27.59 -4.10
C ASP A 904 4.23 -26.89 -3.64
N LEU A 905 4.39 -26.60 -2.34
CA LEU A 905 5.64 -26.08 -1.78
C LEU A 905 6.75 -27.12 -1.79
N GLN A 906 6.46 -28.33 -1.28
CA GLN A 906 7.39 -29.45 -1.18
C GLN A 906 8.71 -29.04 -0.47
N ASP A 907 9.76 -29.85 -0.59
CA ASP A 907 11.04 -29.56 0.05
C ASP A 907 11.72 -28.30 -0.51
N SER A 908 11.61 -28.02 -1.83
CA SER A 908 12.33 -26.89 -2.45
C SER A 908 11.78 -25.54 -2.00
N GLY A 909 10.46 -25.38 -1.88
CA GLY A 909 9.84 -24.17 -1.33
C GLY A 909 10.30 -23.89 0.10
N VAL A 910 10.36 -24.92 0.96
CA VAL A 910 10.82 -24.75 2.34
C VAL A 910 12.33 -24.47 2.41
N MET A 911 13.16 -25.12 1.58
CA MET A 911 14.60 -24.82 1.53
C MET A 911 14.87 -23.35 1.13
N LEU A 912 14.12 -22.78 0.18
CA LEU A 912 14.23 -21.35 -0.12
C LEU A 912 13.79 -20.46 1.05
N LEU A 913 12.71 -20.83 1.74
CA LEU A 913 12.22 -20.10 2.91
C LEU A 913 13.22 -20.10 4.08
N CYS A 914 13.91 -21.23 4.32
CA CYS A 914 14.96 -21.34 5.34
C CYS A 914 16.06 -20.28 5.19
N SER A 915 16.49 -19.99 3.95
CA SER A 915 17.46 -18.91 3.69
C SER A 915 16.98 -17.52 4.14
N GLY A 916 15.66 -17.32 4.27
CA GLY A 916 15.06 -16.12 4.86
C GLY A 916 15.00 -16.16 6.38
N LEU A 917 14.69 -17.32 6.96
CA LEU A 917 14.61 -17.53 8.41
C LEU A 917 15.98 -17.38 9.10
N GLU A 918 17.07 -17.75 8.42
CA GLU A 918 18.46 -17.59 8.88
C GLU A 918 18.92 -16.12 8.95
N SER A 919 18.17 -15.18 8.35
CA SER A 919 18.54 -13.76 8.31
C SER A 919 18.64 -13.13 9.71
N PRO A 920 19.67 -12.31 10.01
CA PRO A 920 19.72 -11.50 11.24
C PRO A 920 18.67 -10.39 11.30
N HIS A 921 17.87 -10.22 10.25
CA HIS A 921 16.72 -9.29 10.20
C HIS A 921 15.36 -10.00 10.31
N CYS A 922 15.34 -11.34 10.27
CA CYS A 922 14.14 -12.13 10.49
C CYS A 922 13.56 -11.87 11.89
N ARG A 923 12.22 -11.82 11.99
CA ARG A 923 11.50 -11.68 13.27
C ARG A 923 10.42 -12.75 13.49
N LEU A 924 10.43 -13.81 12.68
CA LEU A 924 9.43 -14.87 12.72
C LEU A 924 9.55 -15.74 13.98
N GLU A 925 8.56 -15.65 14.88
CA GLU A 925 8.45 -16.45 16.10
C GLU A 925 7.61 -17.73 15.87
N THR A 926 6.73 -17.76 14.87
CA THR A 926 5.86 -18.90 14.54
C THR A 926 5.88 -19.23 13.05
N LEU A 927 6.15 -20.49 12.70
CA LEU A 927 6.04 -21.02 11.34
C LEU A 927 5.15 -22.27 11.30
N LYS A 928 4.16 -22.28 10.41
CA LYS A 928 3.26 -23.43 10.21
C LYS A 928 3.31 -23.94 8.78
N LEU A 929 3.62 -25.22 8.66
CA LEU A 929 3.82 -25.99 7.43
C LEU A 929 3.01 -27.30 7.47
N TRP A 930 1.84 -27.28 8.11
CA TRP A 930 0.99 -28.47 8.22
C TRP A 930 0.55 -28.93 6.82
N ASN A 931 0.79 -30.21 6.48
CA ASN A 931 0.48 -30.80 5.17
C ASN A 931 1.01 -30.03 3.94
N CYS A 932 2.30 -29.67 3.94
CA CYS A 932 2.98 -29.02 2.80
C CYS A 932 3.72 -30.00 1.87
N ARG A 933 3.49 -31.31 2.02
CA ARG A 933 4.20 -32.42 1.35
C ARG A 933 5.74 -32.36 1.53
N LEU A 934 6.18 -32.10 2.75
CA LEU A 934 7.61 -32.12 3.10
C LEU A 934 8.12 -33.54 3.32
N SER A 935 9.39 -33.77 3.00
CA SER A 935 10.11 -35.02 3.26
C SER A 935 11.35 -34.79 4.12
N GLU A 936 12.07 -35.87 4.46
CA GLU A 936 13.38 -35.84 5.12
C GLU A 936 14.40 -34.88 4.46
N ILE A 937 14.22 -34.53 3.17
CA ILE A 937 15.08 -33.61 2.41
C ILE A 937 15.01 -32.16 2.95
N SER A 938 13.87 -31.71 3.48
CA SER A 938 13.74 -30.38 4.10
C SER A 938 14.40 -30.27 5.48
N CYS A 939 14.55 -31.39 6.20
CA CYS A 939 14.98 -31.39 7.60
C CYS A 939 16.39 -30.82 7.86
N PRO A 940 17.43 -31.05 7.02
CA PRO A 940 18.73 -30.39 7.17
C PRO A 940 18.65 -28.86 7.17
N SER A 941 17.84 -28.28 6.28
CA SER A 941 17.66 -26.82 6.19
C SER A 941 16.87 -26.28 7.38
N LEU A 942 15.87 -27.03 7.87
CA LEU A 942 15.15 -26.67 9.09
C LEU A 942 16.02 -26.81 10.35
N ALA A 943 16.96 -27.78 10.39
CA ALA A 943 17.95 -27.89 11.45
C ALA A 943 18.91 -26.68 11.45
N SER A 944 19.44 -26.27 10.30
CA SER A 944 20.26 -25.05 10.15
C SER A 944 19.55 -23.79 10.71
N VAL A 945 18.26 -23.62 10.43
CA VAL A 945 17.42 -22.54 10.98
C VAL A 945 17.30 -22.59 12.52
N LEU A 946 17.36 -23.78 13.13
CA LEU A 946 17.33 -23.94 14.60
C LEU A 946 18.73 -23.79 15.23
N GLU A 947 19.79 -24.11 14.49
CA GLU A 947 21.19 -23.95 14.92
C GLU A 947 21.66 -22.48 14.89
N SER A 948 21.04 -21.63 14.06
CA SER A 948 21.48 -20.25 13.85
C SER A 948 21.11 -19.27 14.98
N ASN A 949 22.11 -18.56 15.51
CA ASN A 949 21.98 -17.50 16.54
C ASN A 949 20.96 -16.40 16.20
N SER A 950 20.71 -16.14 14.90
CA SER A 950 19.76 -15.12 14.43
C SER A 950 18.31 -15.53 14.65
N SER A 951 18.00 -16.83 14.65
CA SER A 951 16.65 -17.36 14.60
C SER A 951 15.82 -16.95 15.83
N PRO A 952 14.67 -16.28 15.64
CA PRO A 952 13.74 -15.97 16.73
C PRO A 952 12.68 -17.06 16.95
N LEU A 953 12.69 -18.13 16.15
CA LEU A 953 11.63 -19.13 16.05
C LEU A 953 11.33 -19.82 17.40
N ARG A 954 10.04 -19.89 17.75
CA ARG A 954 9.51 -20.46 18.99
C ARG A 954 8.52 -21.60 18.76
N GLU A 955 7.70 -21.51 17.71
CA GLU A 955 6.76 -22.54 17.32
C GLU A 955 7.01 -22.98 15.88
N LEU A 956 7.13 -24.29 15.68
CA LEU A 956 7.28 -24.94 14.39
C LEU A 956 6.25 -26.08 14.29
N ASP A 957 5.33 -25.96 13.33
CA ASP A 957 4.33 -26.98 13.04
C ASP A 957 4.64 -27.66 11.71
N LEU A 958 5.08 -28.92 11.79
CA LEU A 958 5.46 -29.79 10.67
C LEU A 958 4.50 -30.97 10.49
N SER A 959 3.36 -30.94 11.19
CA SER A 959 2.35 -32.01 11.21
C SER A 959 1.86 -32.39 9.80
N GLY A 960 1.34 -33.60 9.62
CA GLY A 960 0.75 -34.08 8.37
C GLY A 960 1.73 -34.30 7.21
N ASN A 961 3.01 -33.92 7.36
CA ASN A 961 4.04 -34.24 6.39
C ASN A 961 4.52 -35.69 6.61
N GLU A 962 3.78 -36.62 6.02
CA GLU A 962 3.93 -38.07 6.21
C GLU A 962 5.29 -38.65 5.73
N GLU A 963 6.06 -37.90 4.93
CA GLU A 963 7.35 -38.35 4.39
C GLU A 963 8.56 -37.77 5.13
N LEU A 964 8.36 -37.06 6.25
CA LEU A 964 9.47 -36.65 7.14
C LEU A 964 10.15 -37.87 7.78
N ARG A 965 9.35 -38.82 8.29
CA ARG A 965 9.79 -40.10 8.88
C ARG A 965 10.81 -39.94 10.02
N ASP A 966 11.32 -41.06 10.51
CA ASP A 966 12.34 -41.07 11.59
C ASP A 966 13.68 -40.46 11.18
N SER A 967 14.05 -40.59 9.91
CA SER A 967 15.27 -40.02 9.32
C SER A 967 15.27 -38.49 9.35
N GLY A 968 14.19 -37.86 8.88
CA GLY A 968 14.03 -36.40 8.92
C GLY A 968 13.97 -35.85 10.35
N VAL A 969 13.18 -36.48 11.23
CA VAL A 969 13.09 -36.05 12.64
C VAL A 969 14.42 -36.22 13.38
N LYS A 970 15.20 -37.28 13.09
CA LYS A 970 16.54 -37.44 13.65
C LYS A 970 17.50 -36.32 13.24
N VAL A 971 17.41 -35.83 12.00
CA VAL A 971 18.18 -34.64 11.56
C VAL A 971 17.68 -33.38 12.26
N LEU A 972 16.36 -33.18 12.36
CA LEU A 972 15.80 -32.02 13.07
C LEU A 972 16.23 -31.98 14.55
N CYS A 973 16.44 -33.14 15.18
CA CYS A 973 16.93 -33.24 16.55
C CYS A 973 18.33 -32.65 16.78
N SER A 974 19.26 -32.66 15.80
CA SER A 974 20.57 -32.02 16.00
C SER A 974 20.44 -30.51 16.20
N GLY A 975 19.56 -29.87 15.42
CA GLY A 975 19.26 -28.45 15.58
C GLY A 975 18.51 -28.12 16.87
N LEU A 976 17.68 -29.03 17.38
CA LEU A 976 17.02 -28.89 18.69
C LEU A 976 17.98 -29.05 19.87
N GLU A 977 19.09 -29.79 19.70
CA GLU A 977 20.15 -29.91 20.70
C GLU A 977 21.11 -28.71 20.74
N SER A 978 21.06 -27.80 19.74
CA SER A 978 21.90 -26.59 19.71
C SER A 978 21.61 -25.64 20.88
N PRO A 979 22.64 -25.08 21.56
CA PRO A 979 22.47 -24.05 22.60
C PRO A 979 21.94 -22.71 22.06
N GLN A 980 21.78 -22.56 20.75
CA GLN A 980 21.22 -21.38 20.10
C GLN A 980 19.71 -21.50 19.83
N CYS A 981 19.18 -22.73 19.81
CA CYS A 981 17.79 -23.01 19.49
C CYS A 981 16.82 -22.40 20.52
N ARG A 982 15.82 -21.66 20.05
CA ARG A 982 14.84 -20.95 20.90
C ARG A 982 13.45 -21.59 20.88
N LEU A 983 13.33 -22.75 20.23
CA LEU A 983 12.06 -23.42 20.01
C LEU A 983 11.45 -23.90 21.33
N LYS A 984 10.16 -23.58 21.53
CA LYS A 984 9.35 -23.97 22.68
C LYS A 984 8.24 -24.94 22.32
N THR A 985 7.68 -24.84 21.11
CA THR A 985 6.62 -25.71 20.61
C THR A 985 7.09 -26.41 19.35
N LEU A 986 7.04 -27.75 19.34
CA LEU A 986 7.25 -28.57 18.15
C LEU A 986 6.05 -29.49 17.96
N LYS A 987 5.50 -29.52 16.74
CA LYS A 987 4.39 -30.40 16.38
C LYS A 987 4.76 -31.24 15.17
N LEU A 988 4.65 -32.55 15.34
CA LEU A 988 4.99 -33.60 14.37
C LEU A 988 3.82 -34.60 14.27
N ARG A 989 2.58 -34.09 14.37
CA ARG A 989 1.38 -34.94 14.40
C ARG A 989 1.20 -35.63 13.05
N GLY A 990 1.21 -36.97 13.03
CA GLY A 990 1.02 -37.75 11.79
C GLY A 990 2.17 -37.65 10.78
N CYS A 991 3.41 -37.63 11.24
CA CYS A 991 4.62 -37.59 10.40
C CYS A 991 5.24 -38.99 10.11
N ARG A 992 4.45 -40.05 10.33
CA ARG A 992 4.84 -41.48 10.25
C ARG A 992 6.06 -41.85 11.11
N LEU A 993 6.10 -41.37 12.35
CA LEU A 993 7.21 -41.60 13.28
C LEU A 993 7.13 -42.95 14.00
N SER A 994 8.28 -43.48 14.43
CA SER A 994 8.42 -44.69 15.25
C SER A 994 9.27 -44.46 16.51
N GLU A 995 9.61 -45.54 17.21
CA GLU A 995 10.53 -45.53 18.36
C GLU A 995 11.91 -44.90 18.06
N ILE A 996 12.35 -44.86 16.80
CA ILE A 996 13.61 -44.24 16.37
C ILE A 996 13.56 -42.71 16.55
N SER A 997 12.44 -42.07 16.19
CA SER A 997 12.18 -40.66 16.51
C SER A 997 12.15 -40.43 18.02
N CYS A 998 11.48 -41.30 18.78
CA CYS A 998 11.43 -41.18 20.24
C CYS A 998 12.80 -41.25 20.90
N SER A 999 13.71 -42.08 20.39
CA SER A 999 15.11 -42.14 20.86
C SER A 999 15.84 -40.80 20.67
N SER A 1000 15.63 -40.15 19.51
CA SER A 1000 16.25 -38.87 19.14
C SER A 1000 15.61 -37.69 19.91
N LEU A 1001 14.29 -37.70 20.10
CA LEU A 1001 13.59 -36.72 20.94
C LEU A 1001 13.95 -36.90 22.42
N ALA A 1002 14.26 -38.12 22.87
CA ALA A 1002 14.72 -38.36 24.23
C ALA A 1002 16.14 -37.82 24.50
N SER A 1003 17.02 -37.67 23.50
CA SER A 1003 18.30 -36.96 23.68
C SER A 1003 18.10 -35.43 23.71
N VAL A 1004 17.23 -34.88 22.86
CA VAL A 1004 16.78 -33.48 22.93
C VAL A 1004 16.23 -33.14 24.33
N LEU A 1005 15.38 -34.00 24.92
CA LEU A 1005 14.82 -33.80 26.27
C LEU A 1005 15.87 -33.96 27.39
N LYS A 1006 16.96 -34.71 27.16
CA LYS A 1006 18.08 -34.81 28.10
C LYS A 1006 19.00 -33.60 28.09
N SER A 1007 19.06 -32.85 26.98
CA SER A 1007 20.04 -31.79 26.79
C SER A 1007 19.71 -30.48 27.50
N ASN A 1008 20.70 -29.95 28.23
CA ASN A 1008 20.64 -28.70 28.98
C ASN A 1008 20.37 -27.46 28.10
N SER A 1009 20.66 -27.54 26.82
CA SER A 1009 20.36 -26.53 25.80
C SER A 1009 18.88 -26.44 25.43
N SER A 1010 18.13 -27.54 25.54
CA SER A 1010 16.77 -27.62 24.98
C SER A 1010 15.81 -26.64 25.64
N HIS A 1011 15.16 -25.81 24.84
CA HIS A 1011 14.14 -24.85 25.28
C HIS A 1011 12.70 -25.35 25.11
N LEU A 1012 12.54 -26.61 24.67
CA LEU A 1012 11.25 -27.22 24.35
C LEU A 1012 10.34 -27.34 25.57
N ARG A 1013 9.10 -26.88 25.43
CA ARG A 1013 8.03 -26.91 26.43
C ARG A 1013 6.84 -27.75 25.99
N ASN A 1014 6.48 -27.70 24.72
CA ASN A 1014 5.31 -28.36 24.16
C ASN A 1014 5.74 -29.27 23.01
N LEU A 1015 5.34 -30.55 23.07
CA LEU A 1015 5.65 -31.55 22.05
C LEU A 1015 4.39 -32.32 21.67
N ASP A 1016 3.96 -32.18 20.42
CA ASP A 1016 2.84 -32.96 19.85
C ASP A 1016 3.38 -34.03 18.90
N LEU A 1017 3.18 -35.30 19.28
CA LEU A 1017 3.54 -36.50 18.51
C LEU A 1017 2.31 -37.33 18.14
N SER A 1018 1.10 -36.76 18.29
CA SER A 1018 -0.16 -37.47 18.09
C SER A 1018 -0.29 -38.06 16.68
N TRP A 1019 -1.17 -39.04 16.48
CA TRP A 1019 -1.44 -39.71 15.19
C TRP A 1019 -0.23 -40.43 14.57
N ASN A 1020 0.85 -40.62 15.32
CA ASN A 1020 1.98 -41.47 14.93
C ASN A 1020 1.78 -42.89 15.48
N TYR A 1021 1.00 -43.70 14.75
CA TYR A 1021 0.70 -45.09 15.10
C TYR A 1021 1.92 -46.03 15.20
N GLY A 1022 3.11 -45.57 14.79
CA GLY A 1022 4.37 -46.31 14.86
C GLY A 1022 5.11 -46.15 16.19
N LEU A 1023 4.73 -45.21 17.07
CA LEU A 1023 5.44 -44.99 18.34
C LEU A 1023 5.24 -46.13 19.34
N GLN A 1024 3.98 -46.52 19.56
CA GLN A 1024 3.59 -47.58 20.48
C GLN A 1024 4.17 -47.41 21.90
N HIS A 1025 4.12 -48.47 22.71
CA HIS A 1025 4.65 -48.48 24.06
C HIS A 1025 6.19 -48.40 24.13
N SER A 1026 6.91 -48.88 23.11
CA SER A 1026 8.38 -48.83 23.06
C SER A 1026 8.89 -47.41 22.83
N GLY A 1027 8.27 -46.65 21.91
CA GLY A 1027 8.56 -45.23 21.70
C GLY A 1027 8.26 -44.39 22.94
N VAL A 1028 7.14 -44.61 23.63
CA VAL A 1028 6.85 -43.91 24.89
C VAL A 1028 7.86 -44.24 25.98
N LYS A 1029 8.29 -45.51 26.11
CA LYS A 1029 9.34 -45.90 27.06
C LYS A 1029 10.67 -45.20 26.80
N LEU A 1030 11.04 -44.98 25.53
CA LEU A 1030 12.23 -44.19 25.18
C LEU A 1030 12.07 -42.71 25.57
N LEU A 1031 10.92 -42.09 25.30
CA LEU A 1031 10.61 -40.72 25.72
C LEU A 1031 10.63 -40.55 27.24
N CYS A 1032 10.14 -41.53 28.01
CA CYS A 1032 10.15 -41.49 29.48
C CYS A 1032 11.57 -41.32 30.03
N SER A 1033 12.56 -42.03 29.46
CA SER A 1033 13.98 -41.84 29.83
C SER A 1033 14.51 -40.42 29.58
N GLY A 1034 13.86 -39.65 28.70
CA GLY A 1034 14.13 -38.22 28.49
C GLY A 1034 13.40 -37.32 29.48
N LEU A 1035 12.15 -37.64 29.81
CA LEU A 1035 11.35 -36.93 30.81
C LEU A 1035 11.92 -37.04 32.23
N GLU A 1036 12.55 -38.17 32.56
CA GLU A 1036 13.27 -38.43 33.82
C GLU A 1036 14.51 -37.53 34.02
N SER A 1037 14.95 -36.78 33.01
CA SER A 1037 16.15 -35.94 33.09
C SER A 1037 15.95 -34.72 34.01
N PRO A 1038 16.93 -34.37 34.87
CA PRO A 1038 16.93 -33.10 35.64
C PRO A 1038 16.98 -31.86 34.74
N HIS A 1039 17.21 -32.05 33.43
CA HIS A 1039 17.33 -30.98 32.44
C HIS A 1039 16.13 -30.91 31.50
N CYS A 1040 15.18 -31.86 31.60
CA CYS A 1040 13.92 -31.80 30.88
C CYS A 1040 13.15 -30.51 31.27
N ARG A 1041 12.52 -29.89 30.27
CA ARG A 1041 11.72 -28.66 30.43
C ARG A 1041 10.28 -28.81 29.93
N LEU A 1042 9.88 -30.02 29.52
CA LEU A 1042 8.61 -30.26 28.83
C LEU A 1042 7.41 -30.10 29.78
N GLU A 1043 6.55 -29.14 29.48
CA GLU A 1043 5.34 -28.79 30.23
C GLU A 1043 4.08 -29.43 29.61
N ALA A 1044 4.08 -29.75 28.31
CA ALA A 1044 2.97 -30.41 27.61
C ALA A 1044 3.45 -31.50 26.63
N LEU A 1045 2.84 -32.69 26.71
CA LEU A 1045 3.11 -33.84 25.84
C LEU A 1045 1.81 -34.43 25.26
N MET A 1046 1.63 -34.35 23.94
CA MET A 1046 0.48 -34.94 23.26
C MET A 1046 0.89 -36.24 22.54
N LEU A 1047 0.19 -37.33 22.87
CA LEU A 1047 0.40 -38.69 22.34
C LEU A 1047 -0.94 -39.33 21.93
N SER A 1048 -1.88 -38.50 21.46
CA SER A 1048 -3.22 -38.96 21.07
C SER A 1048 -3.15 -39.84 19.82
N HIS A 1049 -3.85 -40.97 19.77
CA HIS A 1049 -3.82 -41.94 18.65
C HIS A 1049 -2.41 -42.44 18.26
N CYS A 1050 -1.61 -42.90 19.23
CA CYS A 1050 -0.24 -43.41 19.02
C CYS A 1050 -0.09 -44.94 19.24
N ARG A 1051 -1.21 -45.68 19.37
CA ARG A 1051 -1.27 -47.12 19.73
C ARG A 1051 -0.58 -47.44 21.05
N LEU A 1052 -0.90 -46.65 22.07
CA LEU A 1052 -0.39 -46.85 23.42
C LEU A 1052 -1.19 -47.91 24.15
N SER A 1053 -0.49 -48.87 24.76
CA SER A 1053 -1.05 -49.87 25.67
C SER A 1053 -0.71 -49.56 27.14
N GLU A 1054 -1.22 -50.37 28.07
CA GLU A 1054 -0.95 -50.27 29.52
C GLU A 1054 0.54 -50.15 29.90
N ILE A 1055 1.46 -50.73 29.11
CA ILE A 1055 2.92 -50.64 29.30
C ILE A 1055 3.41 -49.18 29.17
N SER A 1056 2.77 -48.40 28.30
CA SER A 1056 3.02 -46.97 28.10
C SER A 1056 2.60 -46.18 29.35
N CYS A 1057 1.43 -46.50 29.91
CA CYS A 1057 0.97 -45.89 31.16
C CYS A 1057 1.85 -46.25 32.36
N SER A 1058 2.32 -47.50 32.48
CA SER A 1058 3.29 -47.88 33.51
C SER A 1058 4.61 -47.09 33.38
N SER A 1059 5.08 -46.86 32.15
CA SER A 1059 6.27 -46.05 31.90
C SER A 1059 6.04 -44.57 32.26
N LEU A 1060 4.89 -44.01 31.90
CA LEU A 1060 4.52 -42.62 32.24
C LEU A 1060 4.29 -42.45 33.75
N ALA A 1061 3.71 -43.44 34.43
CA ALA A 1061 3.55 -43.43 35.88
C ALA A 1061 4.90 -43.32 36.59
N SER A 1062 5.91 -44.11 36.21
CA SER A 1062 7.23 -44.04 36.85
C SER A 1062 7.93 -42.68 36.69
N VAL A 1063 7.65 -41.93 35.62
CA VAL A 1063 8.10 -40.53 35.47
C VAL A 1063 7.44 -39.62 36.53
N LEU A 1064 6.14 -39.78 36.76
CA LEU A 1064 5.35 -38.97 37.71
C LEU A 1064 5.61 -39.35 39.18
N GLU A 1065 5.99 -40.61 39.45
CA GLU A 1065 6.39 -41.11 40.76
C GLU A 1065 7.80 -40.65 41.19
N SER A 1066 8.66 -40.24 40.24
CA SER A 1066 10.09 -40.06 40.50
C SER A 1066 10.45 -38.94 41.50
N GLU A 1067 10.84 -39.34 42.73
CA GLU A 1067 11.26 -38.41 43.80
C GLU A 1067 12.47 -37.55 43.42
N SER A 1068 13.38 -38.10 42.62
CA SER A 1068 14.67 -37.50 42.28
C SER A 1068 14.56 -36.29 41.33
N ASN A 1069 13.54 -36.26 40.47
CA ASN A 1069 13.32 -35.20 39.48
C ASN A 1069 11.82 -34.93 39.32
N SER A 1070 11.26 -34.01 40.10
CA SER A 1070 9.85 -33.61 39.98
C SER A 1070 9.56 -33.10 38.56
N SER A 1071 8.88 -33.91 37.74
CA SER A 1071 8.65 -33.64 36.32
C SER A 1071 8.00 -32.26 36.10
N PRO A 1072 8.45 -31.48 35.09
CA PRO A 1072 7.81 -30.22 34.73
C PRO A 1072 6.46 -30.38 34.00
N LEU A 1073 6.06 -31.62 33.67
CA LEU A 1073 4.87 -31.93 32.88
C LEU A 1073 3.58 -31.51 33.61
N ARG A 1074 2.79 -30.66 32.94
CA ARG A 1074 1.49 -30.15 33.39
C ARG A 1074 0.33 -30.69 32.56
N GLU A 1075 0.53 -30.90 31.25
CA GLU A 1075 -0.49 -31.42 30.34
C GLU A 1075 -0.06 -32.72 29.67
N LEU A 1076 -0.92 -33.73 29.71
CA LEU A 1076 -0.74 -35.02 29.06
C LEU A 1076 -2.01 -35.43 28.31
N ASP A 1077 -1.89 -35.67 27.00
CA ASP A 1077 -2.98 -36.13 26.14
C ASP A 1077 -2.71 -37.53 25.62
N LEU A 1078 -3.51 -38.51 26.07
CA LEU A 1078 -3.45 -39.92 25.64
C LEU A 1078 -4.72 -40.32 24.87
N SER A 1079 -5.56 -39.36 24.47
CA SER A 1079 -6.88 -39.61 23.86
C SER A 1079 -6.79 -40.48 22.59
N GLY A 1080 -7.77 -41.36 22.36
CA GLY A 1080 -7.82 -42.18 21.16
C GLY A 1080 -6.80 -43.33 21.11
N ASN A 1081 -6.24 -43.70 22.26
CA ASN A 1081 -5.45 -44.92 22.42
C ASN A 1081 -6.34 -46.01 23.03
N GLU A 1082 -6.91 -46.84 22.15
CA GLU A 1082 -7.90 -47.88 22.49
C GLU A 1082 -7.29 -49.06 23.28
N ASP A 1083 -5.98 -49.29 23.16
CA ASP A 1083 -5.25 -50.36 23.87
C ASP A 1083 -4.90 -50.01 25.34
N LEU A 1084 -5.28 -48.82 25.84
CA LEU A 1084 -5.04 -48.41 27.23
C LEU A 1084 -5.97 -49.12 28.21
N GLN A 1085 -7.29 -49.03 27.98
CA GLN A 1085 -8.35 -49.65 28.78
C GLN A 1085 -8.26 -49.28 30.28
N ASP A 1086 -9.06 -49.94 31.11
CA ASP A 1086 -9.09 -49.68 32.56
C ASP A 1086 -7.78 -50.03 33.28
N SER A 1087 -7.00 -51.01 32.79
CA SER A 1087 -5.71 -51.38 33.39
C SER A 1087 -4.64 -50.31 33.17
N GLY A 1088 -4.54 -49.74 31.97
CA GLY A 1088 -3.63 -48.65 31.65
C GLY A 1088 -3.95 -47.39 32.45
N VAL A 1089 -5.22 -47.01 32.59
CA VAL A 1089 -5.60 -45.85 33.42
C VAL A 1089 -5.33 -46.11 34.90
N LYS A 1090 -5.63 -47.31 35.42
CA LYS A 1090 -5.29 -47.67 36.80
C LYS A 1090 -3.79 -47.59 37.11
N LEU A 1091 -2.93 -47.98 36.16
CA LEU A 1091 -1.48 -47.83 36.28
C LEU A 1091 -1.05 -46.36 36.23
N LEU A 1092 -1.65 -45.54 35.37
CA LEU A 1092 -1.36 -44.10 35.34
C LEU A 1092 -1.78 -43.39 36.64
N CYS A 1093 -2.88 -43.83 37.27
CA CYS A 1093 -3.38 -43.25 38.52
C CYS A 1093 -2.40 -43.36 39.71
N SER A 1094 -1.58 -44.42 39.82
CA SER A 1094 -0.60 -44.49 40.93
C SER A 1094 0.42 -43.34 40.85
N GLY A 1095 0.88 -43.00 39.64
CA GLY A 1095 1.77 -41.87 39.42
C GLY A 1095 1.09 -40.50 39.58
N LEU A 1096 -0.23 -40.42 39.37
CA LEU A 1096 -0.99 -39.19 39.63
C LEU A 1096 -1.24 -38.95 41.13
N GLU A 1097 -1.15 -39.99 41.96
CA GLU A 1097 -1.23 -39.88 43.43
C GLU A 1097 0.11 -39.46 44.08
N SER A 1098 1.22 -39.49 43.34
CA SER A 1098 2.55 -39.06 43.80
C SER A 1098 2.58 -37.59 44.26
N PRO A 1099 3.21 -37.25 45.40
CA PRO A 1099 3.46 -35.86 45.81
C PRO A 1099 4.49 -35.14 44.94
N HIS A 1100 5.15 -35.83 44.01
CA HIS A 1100 6.09 -35.26 43.05
C HIS A 1100 5.44 -34.95 41.69
N CYS A 1101 4.22 -35.45 41.45
CA CYS A 1101 3.45 -35.19 40.24
C CYS A 1101 2.96 -33.73 40.19
N ARG A 1102 3.05 -33.11 39.01
CA ARG A 1102 2.63 -31.72 38.75
C ARG A 1102 1.58 -31.61 37.63
N LEU A 1103 0.98 -32.72 37.23
CA LEU A 1103 0.01 -32.75 36.15
C LEU A 1103 -1.27 -32.00 36.56
N GLU A 1104 -1.62 -30.97 35.78
CA GLU A 1104 -2.82 -30.14 35.97
C GLU A 1104 -3.90 -30.49 34.95
N THR A 1105 -3.54 -31.02 33.77
CA THR A 1105 -4.47 -31.39 32.69
C THR A 1105 -4.21 -32.80 32.20
N LEU A 1106 -5.23 -33.66 32.22
CA LEU A 1106 -5.19 -35.04 31.70
C LEU A 1106 -6.34 -35.28 30.73
N LYS A 1107 -6.03 -35.81 29.55
CA LYS A 1107 -7.03 -36.19 28.55
C LYS A 1107 -6.91 -37.67 28.20
N LEU A 1108 -8.03 -38.38 28.34
CA LEU A 1108 -8.22 -39.80 28.11
C LEU A 1108 -9.47 -40.03 27.25
N ARG A 1109 -9.76 -39.12 26.31
CA ARG A 1109 -10.98 -39.16 25.49
C ARG A 1109 -10.93 -40.36 24.55
N GLY A 1110 -11.90 -41.28 24.61
CA GLY A 1110 -11.95 -42.46 23.75
C GLY A 1110 -10.76 -43.41 23.95
N CYS A 1111 -10.57 -43.89 25.18
CA CYS A 1111 -9.53 -44.85 25.58
C CYS A 1111 -10.11 -46.22 26.01
N ILE A 1112 -11.39 -46.46 25.70
CA ILE A 1112 -12.19 -47.65 26.09
C ILE A 1112 -12.18 -47.85 27.61
N LEU A 1113 -12.61 -46.80 28.33
CA LEU A 1113 -12.69 -46.78 29.79
C LEU A 1113 -14.12 -47.09 30.29
N SER A 1114 -14.21 -47.67 31.49
CA SER A 1114 -15.46 -47.99 32.19
C SER A 1114 -15.52 -47.39 33.60
N GLU A 1115 -16.52 -47.80 34.40
CA GLU A 1115 -16.62 -47.51 35.83
C GLU A 1115 -15.38 -47.93 36.66
N ILE A 1116 -14.57 -48.88 36.16
CA ILE A 1116 -13.32 -49.31 36.80
C ILE A 1116 -12.26 -48.20 36.72
N SER A 1117 -12.13 -47.50 35.57
CA SER A 1117 -11.32 -46.29 35.46
C SER A 1117 -11.82 -45.18 36.37
N CYS A 1118 -13.14 -44.95 36.43
CA CYS A 1118 -13.71 -43.96 37.34
C CYS A 1118 -13.31 -44.23 38.80
N SER A 1119 -13.31 -45.49 39.23
CA SER A 1119 -12.85 -45.88 40.57
C SER A 1119 -11.40 -45.50 40.85
N SER A 1120 -10.53 -45.57 39.83
CA SER A 1120 -9.09 -45.23 39.92
C SER A 1120 -8.85 -43.71 39.81
N VAL A 1121 -9.64 -43.00 39.00
CA VAL A 1121 -9.64 -41.53 38.96
C VAL A 1121 -10.11 -40.93 40.29
N VAL A 1122 -11.04 -41.61 40.99
CA VAL A 1122 -11.58 -41.14 42.27
C VAL A 1122 -10.57 -41.15 43.41
N SER A 1123 -9.57 -42.04 43.42
CA SER A 1123 -8.48 -41.98 44.41
C SER A 1123 -7.54 -40.80 44.13
N VAL A 1124 -7.21 -40.54 42.86
CA VAL A 1124 -6.49 -39.31 42.43
C VAL A 1124 -7.22 -38.04 42.87
N LEU A 1125 -8.54 -37.94 42.63
CA LEU A 1125 -9.35 -36.78 43.03
C LEU A 1125 -9.52 -36.62 44.55
N LYS A 1126 -9.33 -37.70 45.32
CA LYS A 1126 -9.37 -37.68 46.79
C LYS A 1126 -8.01 -37.40 47.42
N SER A 1127 -6.90 -37.56 46.69
CA SER A 1127 -5.56 -37.36 47.25
C SER A 1127 -5.18 -35.89 47.39
N SER A 1128 -4.67 -35.50 48.56
CA SER A 1128 -4.18 -34.15 48.84
C SER A 1128 -2.92 -33.76 48.04
N SER A 1129 -2.21 -34.73 47.47
CA SER A 1129 -1.07 -34.51 46.56
C SER A 1129 -1.50 -34.06 45.16
N SER A 1130 -2.70 -34.43 44.70
CA SER A 1130 -3.08 -34.28 43.29
C SER A 1130 -3.12 -32.82 42.84
N HIS A 1131 -2.52 -32.54 41.69
CA HIS A 1131 -2.52 -31.22 41.04
C HIS A 1131 -3.58 -31.08 39.94
N LEU A 1132 -4.35 -32.13 39.67
CA LEU A 1132 -5.27 -32.21 38.53
C LEU A 1132 -6.43 -31.19 38.64
N ARG A 1133 -6.54 -30.32 37.62
CA ARG A 1133 -7.60 -29.32 37.44
C ARG A 1133 -8.52 -29.64 36.28
N ASP A 1134 -7.98 -30.15 35.17
CA ASP A 1134 -8.74 -30.42 33.96
C ASP A 1134 -8.70 -31.91 33.62
N LEU A 1135 -9.87 -32.52 33.47
CA LEU A 1135 -10.00 -33.93 33.13
C LEU A 1135 -10.98 -34.12 31.97
N ASP A 1136 -10.51 -34.75 30.89
CA ASP A 1136 -11.34 -35.17 29.76
C ASP A 1136 -11.45 -36.69 29.68
N LEU A 1137 -12.63 -37.21 30.01
CA LEU A 1137 -13.00 -38.64 29.90
C LEU A 1137 -14.03 -38.87 28.78
N SER A 1138 -14.25 -37.91 27.88
CA SER A 1138 -15.28 -37.95 26.85
C SER A 1138 -15.19 -39.20 25.95
N PHE A 1139 -16.30 -39.63 25.34
CA PHE A 1139 -16.39 -40.79 24.45
C PHE A 1139 -15.87 -42.12 25.06
N ASN A 1140 -16.01 -42.30 26.37
CA ASN A 1140 -15.80 -43.57 27.07
C ASN A 1140 -17.11 -44.12 27.63
N ASP A 1141 -17.24 -45.44 27.71
CA ASP A 1141 -18.47 -46.13 28.12
C ASP A 1141 -18.61 -46.20 29.66
N LEU A 1142 -18.58 -45.02 30.31
CA LEU A 1142 -18.58 -44.91 31.77
C LEU A 1142 -19.92 -45.25 32.42
N HIS A 1143 -21.03 -45.00 31.71
CA HIS A 1143 -22.41 -45.13 32.21
C HIS A 1143 -22.67 -44.33 33.50
N ASP A 1144 -23.89 -44.43 34.04
CA ASP A 1144 -24.28 -43.66 35.25
C ASP A 1144 -23.48 -44.06 36.49
N SER A 1145 -23.18 -45.34 36.66
CA SER A 1145 -22.36 -45.88 37.76
C SER A 1145 -20.95 -45.27 37.79
N GLY A 1146 -20.30 -45.11 36.62
CA GLY A 1146 -19.02 -44.44 36.51
C GLY A 1146 -19.06 -42.97 36.97
N VAL A 1147 -20.18 -42.27 36.76
CA VAL A 1147 -20.34 -40.88 37.21
C VAL A 1147 -20.74 -40.78 38.68
N GLU A 1148 -21.55 -41.70 39.21
CA GLU A 1148 -21.82 -41.78 40.65
C GLU A 1148 -20.52 -42.00 41.47
N LEU A 1149 -19.59 -42.81 40.95
CA LEU A 1149 -18.26 -42.94 41.51
C LEU A 1149 -17.50 -41.60 41.49
N LEU A 1150 -17.42 -40.93 40.33
CA LEU A 1150 -16.76 -39.63 40.16
C LEU A 1150 -17.34 -38.55 41.09
N CYS A 1151 -18.67 -38.54 41.32
CA CYS A 1151 -19.33 -37.63 42.25
C CYS A 1151 -18.71 -37.69 43.65
N SER A 1152 -18.43 -38.89 44.16
CA SER A 1152 -17.76 -39.05 45.46
C SER A 1152 -16.32 -38.50 45.50
N GLY A 1153 -15.68 -38.34 44.33
CA GLY A 1153 -14.41 -37.63 44.18
C GLY A 1153 -14.59 -36.10 44.18
N LEU A 1154 -15.61 -35.59 43.48
CA LEU A 1154 -15.92 -34.16 43.39
C LEU A 1154 -16.38 -33.53 44.73
N GLU A 1155 -16.97 -34.34 45.62
CA GLU A 1155 -17.35 -33.94 46.99
C GLU A 1155 -16.14 -33.77 47.93
N SER A 1156 -14.98 -34.34 47.58
CA SER A 1156 -13.78 -34.34 48.41
C SER A 1156 -13.24 -32.93 48.67
N PRO A 1157 -12.91 -32.55 49.93
CA PRO A 1157 -12.26 -31.27 50.24
C PRO A 1157 -10.80 -31.19 49.72
N HIS A 1158 -10.28 -32.26 49.12
CA HIS A 1158 -8.97 -32.29 48.45
C HIS A 1158 -9.06 -32.20 46.92
N CYS A 1159 -10.26 -32.31 46.35
CA CYS A 1159 -10.45 -32.17 44.91
C CYS A 1159 -10.03 -30.77 44.45
N ARG A 1160 -9.31 -30.70 43.31
CA ARG A 1160 -8.87 -29.44 42.67
C ARG A 1160 -9.43 -29.26 41.26
N LEU A 1161 -10.36 -30.12 40.84
CA LEU A 1161 -10.86 -30.20 39.48
C LEU A 1161 -11.75 -28.99 39.11
N GLU A 1162 -11.23 -28.09 38.28
CA GLU A 1162 -11.94 -26.91 37.75
C GLU A 1162 -12.71 -27.24 36.45
N THR A 1163 -12.28 -28.23 35.66
CA THR A 1163 -12.94 -28.67 34.41
C THR A 1163 -13.15 -30.18 34.34
N LEU A 1164 -14.36 -30.62 34.02
CA LEU A 1164 -14.70 -32.04 33.77
C LEU A 1164 -15.46 -32.20 32.45
N LYS A 1165 -14.94 -33.02 31.54
CA LYS A 1165 -15.56 -33.32 30.25
C LYS A 1165 -15.95 -34.80 30.17
N LEU A 1166 -17.25 -35.02 29.95
CA LEU A 1166 -17.92 -36.32 29.85
C LEU A 1166 -18.80 -36.34 28.57
N TRP A 1167 -18.33 -35.72 27.49
CA TRP A 1167 -19.07 -35.60 26.23
C TRP A 1167 -19.23 -37.01 25.62
N GLY A 1168 -20.48 -37.50 25.53
CA GLY A 1168 -20.77 -38.81 24.92
C GLY A 1168 -20.47 -40.04 25.78
N CYS A 1169 -20.47 -39.92 27.11
CA CYS A 1169 -20.18 -41.01 28.05
C CYS A 1169 -21.36 -41.95 28.40
N ARG A 1170 -22.42 -41.97 27.57
CA ARG A 1170 -23.68 -42.75 27.76
C ARG A 1170 -24.48 -42.43 29.04
N LEU A 1171 -24.33 -41.21 29.56
CA LEU A 1171 -24.93 -40.78 30.83
C LEU A 1171 -26.44 -40.50 30.70
N SER A 1172 -27.24 -40.80 31.73
CA SER A 1172 -28.68 -40.49 31.79
C SER A 1172 -28.99 -39.40 32.83
N ASP A 1173 -30.29 -39.07 32.98
CA ASP A 1173 -30.77 -38.11 33.98
C ASP A 1173 -30.35 -38.47 35.42
N ILE A 1174 -29.96 -39.73 35.68
CA ILE A 1174 -29.34 -40.19 36.94
C ILE A 1174 -28.00 -39.48 37.14
N SER A 1175 -27.04 -39.60 36.21
CA SER A 1175 -25.78 -38.85 36.25
C SER A 1175 -26.00 -37.35 36.41
N CYS A 1176 -26.92 -36.77 35.62
CA CYS A 1176 -27.22 -35.34 35.69
C CYS A 1176 -27.78 -34.93 37.08
N SER A 1177 -28.46 -35.83 37.79
CA SER A 1177 -28.94 -35.62 39.16
C SER A 1177 -27.83 -35.80 40.21
N SER A 1178 -27.00 -36.84 40.09
CA SER A 1178 -25.91 -37.15 41.03
C SER A 1178 -24.83 -36.07 40.99
N LEU A 1179 -24.43 -35.59 39.80
CA LEU A 1179 -23.54 -34.44 39.64
C LEU A 1179 -24.13 -33.18 40.30
N ALA A 1180 -25.44 -32.94 40.15
CA ALA A 1180 -26.13 -31.83 40.80
C ALA A 1180 -26.35 -31.99 42.31
N SER A 1181 -26.04 -33.16 42.88
CA SER A 1181 -25.94 -33.38 44.32
C SER A 1181 -24.52 -33.07 44.80
N ALA A 1182 -23.50 -33.67 44.15
CA ALA A 1182 -22.09 -33.46 44.48
C ALA A 1182 -21.70 -31.96 44.43
N LEU A 1183 -22.12 -31.25 43.38
CA LEU A 1183 -21.84 -29.82 43.21
C LEU A 1183 -22.61 -28.89 44.16
N LYS A 1184 -23.54 -29.42 44.98
CA LYS A 1184 -24.17 -28.68 46.09
C LYS A 1184 -23.41 -28.81 47.41
N SER A 1185 -22.42 -29.70 47.49
CA SER A 1185 -21.48 -29.68 48.60
C SER A 1185 -20.57 -28.45 48.47
N ASN A 1186 -20.44 -27.67 49.55
CA ASN A 1186 -19.70 -26.39 49.57
C ASN A 1186 -18.16 -26.54 49.38
N SER A 1187 -17.68 -27.73 49.00
CA SER A 1187 -16.27 -28.06 48.76
C SER A 1187 -15.86 -28.03 47.29
N SER A 1188 -16.79 -28.22 46.33
CA SER A 1188 -16.39 -28.48 44.94
C SER A 1188 -15.81 -27.24 44.22
N PRO A 1189 -14.63 -27.34 43.57
CA PRO A 1189 -14.03 -26.24 42.81
C PRO A 1189 -14.49 -26.14 41.35
N LEU A 1190 -15.34 -27.06 40.87
CA LEU A 1190 -15.67 -27.21 39.44
C LEU A 1190 -16.35 -25.96 38.84
N ARG A 1191 -15.80 -25.47 37.72
CA ARG A 1191 -16.30 -24.33 36.94
C ARG A 1191 -16.89 -24.71 35.60
N GLU A 1192 -16.27 -25.64 34.87
CA GLU A 1192 -16.75 -26.10 33.57
C GLU A 1192 -17.12 -27.59 33.57
N LEU A 1193 -18.30 -27.89 33.03
CA LEU A 1193 -18.84 -29.25 32.88
C LEU A 1193 -19.41 -29.46 31.46
N ASP A 1194 -18.83 -30.39 30.70
CA ASP A 1194 -19.32 -30.77 29.36
C ASP A 1194 -20.02 -32.14 29.39
N LEU A 1195 -21.34 -32.13 29.17
CA LEU A 1195 -22.23 -33.30 29.14
C LEU A 1195 -22.92 -33.47 27.77
N ARG A 1196 -22.40 -32.88 26.69
CA ARG A 1196 -23.00 -32.99 25.35
C ARG A 1196 -23.11 -34.47 24.89
N ASN A 1197 -23.93 -34.75 23.87
CA ASN A 1197 -24.12 -36.08 23.27
C ASN A 1197 -24.44 -37.23 24.27
N ASN A 1198 -25.01 -36.93 25.44
CA ASN A 1198 -25.44 -37.92 26.42
C ASN A 1198 -26.95 -38.21 26.33
N PHE A 1199 -27.40 -39.22 27.08
CA PHE A 1199 -28.79 -39.61 27.21
C PHE A 1199 -29.56 -38.85 28.31
N CYS A 1200 -29.01 -37.79 28.92
CA CYS A 1200 -29.80 -36.82 29.70
C CYS A 1200 -30.76 -36.09 28.73
N ARG A 1201 -31.93 -36.68 28.47
CA ARG A 1201 -32.80 -36.31 27.35
C ARG A 1201 -33.82 -35.27 27.81
N GLN A 1202 -33.64 -34.05 27.31
CA GLN A 1202 -34.52 -32.88 27.45
C GLN A 1202 -34.34 -32.07 28.75
N HIS A 1203 -35.05 -30.93 28.77
CA HIS A 1203 -34.93 -29.87 29.76
C HIS A 1203 -35.20 -30.25 31.24
N PRO A 1204 -35.93 -31.32 31.60
CA PRO A 1204 -36.10 -31.72 33.01
C PRO A 1204 -34.81 -32.26 33.65
N GLY A 1205 -34.11 -33.19 32.98
CA GLY A 1205 -33.02 -33.97 33.58
C GLY A 1205 -31.75 -33.16 33.87
N VAL A 1206 -31.44 -32.19 33.00
CA VAL A 1206 -30.28 -31.30 33.20
C VAL A 1206 -30.63 -30.07 34.07
N LYS A 1207 -31.92 -29.80 34.32
CA LYS A 1207 -32.36 -28.63 35.10
C LYS A 1207 -31.62 -28.48 36.44
N PRO A 1208 -31.39 -29.54 37.24
CA PRO A 1208 -30.66 -29.43 38.51
C PRO A 1208 -29.24 -28.86 38.37
N LEU A 1209 -28.56 -29.09 37.24
CA LEU A 1209 -27.26 -28.48 36.92
C LEU A 1209 -27.43 -27.06 36.36
N SER A 1210 -28.39 -26.85 35.46
CA SER A 1210 -28.67 -25.54 34.86
C SER A 1210 -29.13 -24.48 35.88
N ASP A 1211 -29.67 -24.91 37.01
CA ASP A 1211 -30.06 -24.01 38.10
C ASP A 1211 -28.89 -23.71 39.07
N LEU A 1212 -27.83 -24.55 39.10
CA LEU A 1212 -26.57 -24.21 39.80
C LEU A 1212 -25.82 -23.09 39.09
N VAL A 1213 -25.73 -23.13 37.75
CA VAL A 1213 -25.06 -22.09 36.93
C VAL A 1213 -25.67 -20.69 37.11
N LYS A 1214 -26.93 -20.62 37.57
CA LYS A 1214 -27.65 -19.36 37.79
C LYS A 1214 -27.56 -18.85 39.24
N SER A 1215 -27.07 -19.66 40.17
CA SER A 1215 -26.98 -19.30 41.59
C SER A 1215 -25.54 -18.84 41.90
N PRO A 1216 -25.36 -17.66 42.51
CA PRO A 1216 -24.03 -17.14 42.88
C PRO A 1216 -23.40 -17.90 44.07
N ASP A 1217 -24.12 -18.86 44.64
CA ASP A 1217 -23.71 -19.64 45.81
C ASP A 1217 -22.81 -20.84 45.42
N TYR A 1218 -22.75 -21.18 44.12
CA TYR A 1218 -21.97 -22.30 43.57
C TYR A 1218 -20.95 -21.82 42.52
N ARG A 1219 -19.93 -22.63 42.23
CA ARG A 1219 -18.80 -22.26 41.36
C ARG A 1219 -18.94 -22.64 39.89
N LEU A 1220 -20.02 -23.31 39.50
CA LEU A 1220 -20.20 -23.83 38.14
C LEU A 1220 -20.55 -22.69 37.17
N GLU A 1221 -19.55 -22.13 36.49
CA GLU A 1221 -19.69 -21.02 35.54
C GLU A 1221 -20.20 -21.46 34.15
N THR A 1222 -19.82 -22.65 33.68
CA THR A 1222 -20.11 -23.14 32.33
C THR A 1222 -20.65 -24.57 32.33
N LEU A 1223 -21.80 -24.77 31.70
CA LEU A 1223 -22.42 -26.08 31.47
C LEU A 1223 -22.75 -26.26 29.99
N ARG A 1224 -22.13 -27.26 29.34
CA ARG A 1224 -22.43 -27.61 27.94
C ARG A 1224 -23.28 -28.87 27.91
N SER A 1225 -24.56 -28.77 27.55
CA SER A 1225 -25.51 -29.89 27.67
C SER A 1225 -26.51 -30.00 26.50
N GLY A 1226 -26.11 -29.58 25.31
CA GLY A 1226 -26.97 -29.56 24.12
C GLY A 1226 -26.31 -30.16 22.87
N TRP A 1227 -27.13 -30.50 21.88
CA TRP A 1227 -26.67 -30.89 20.55
C TRP A 1227 -26.45 -29.63 19.70
N GLN A 1228 -25.30 -28.99 19.88
CA GLN A 1228 -24.75 -28.03 18.90
C GLN A 1228 -23.56 -28.70 18.21
N MET A 1229 -23.63 -28.74 16.87
CA MET A 1229 -22.51 -29.07 15.98
C MET A 1229 -21.49 -27.93 15.98
#